data_AF-A0A0F2ML51-F1
#
_entry.id   AF-A0A0F2ML51-F1
#
_cell.length_a   1.000
_cell.length_b   1.000
_cell.length_c   1.000
_cell.angle_alpha   90.00
_cell.angle_beta   90.00
_cell.angle_gamma   90.00
#
_symmetry.space_group_name_H-M   'P 1'
#
loop_
_entity.id
_entity.type
_entity.pdbx_description
1 polymer ?
#
loop_
_entity_poly.entity_id
_entity_poly.type
_entity_poly.pdbx_seq_one_letter_code
_entity_poly.pdbx_strand_id
1 'polypeptide(L)'
;MDSDTKAPAATAASAEAVQRATAPVPRTASTVDAGAPSLPLPLGLETLRYPTASSYWLAILNIFGDALRPVGSDTCDVERICAKAAVALNMLCPAIDESLPAHDHIIADEPDGRSVGDEDHENAFGDSGDNDHEYSVGDYVWEVWTVYLDAVRAIPGETSYADKKMAIEIYVGILDALRQLPRGVVRLWYREHRLWNDLPLFDEFMAESENGPWLADEPSDDAIRQFCNQSALRAQFSNIDMAPWENYGMDPLRDALEGGETKGEEMENMAESNDSKDSKDSNDSSDSSSKKGDIWTQRRKCDILAATTWLIYGSPKLLQLAQLSDSHTEHDGSSRFTDDDDDDDDDDDVSPGPLFRAEHPDARHGMSGVRWSFWKVKLEALLLPHKVSTLPNDVRDAVACALAKMEQAEHERAEHDAALTRKFELQMEIELQEEKEKKMTKATDIFELEKLRRFTSTSTELAILAIFRQALRSDVVSDVEKTSALAAAAINALCPPIGDTRNSHAASEVIETFLWELWTLYLEVARSVPHNTEHPGQATLIGILDALRLLPRGTVTIWNGEMELWSALPLLRAVVFDHSSGPWGGSPGVDEDNDVDDEAQREDDVRYWRNQNAFLARCLQEKLATWDAYAVRAMEKALEGREEEENERGEMGETGETGETGKAGKAGETGETGEVGHGDKTPKTLTTRQRCDLLAATTWAIHSSPALLDAADMYDVSPALGSGSGEDKTALDPGPRFRARVPDARAGLTTARWAFWKTEFQALLHSPKVIVTDDVREAVALAVERMELAEAEKAEKEDDNFREWEAEMELAGDDGGSDDYGDDSD
;
A
#
# COMPACT_ATOMS: atom_id res chain seq x y z
N MET A 1 69.88 -31.20 27.12
CA MET A 1 70.17 -29.92 26.47
C MET A 1 69.13 -28.94 26.95
N ASP A 2 69.59 -27.98 27.74
CA ASP A 2 68.92 -26.73 28.11
C ASP A 2 68.74 -25.87 26.83
N SER A 3 67.94 -24.79 26.73
CA SER A 3 66.89 -24.17 27.56
C SER A 3 65.82 -23.59 26.58
N ASP A 4 64.81 -22.76 26.88
CA ASP A 4 64.51 -21.92 28.05
C ASP A 4 63.01 -21.55 28.12
N THR A 5 62.59 -20.93 29.22
CA THR A 5 61.32 -20.18 29.35
C THR A 5 61.57 -18.68 29.25
N LYS A 6 60.74 -17.92 28.52
CA LYS A 6 60.63 -16.47 28.80
C LYS A 6 59.34 -15.80 28.32
N ALA A 7 58.64 -15.16 29.27
CA ALA A 7 57.70 -14.08 29.01
C ALA A 7 58.45 -12.76 28.77
N PRO A 8 57.73 -11.72 28.30
CA PRO A 8 58.06 -10.35 28.71
C PRO A 8 56.87 -9.63 29.35
N ALA A 9 57.17 -8.84 30.39
CA ALA A 9 56.25 -7.90 31.01
C ALA A 9 56.33 -6.51 30.34
N ALA A 10 55.39 -5.64 30.68
CA ALA A 10 55.20 -4.32 30.07
C ALA A 10 56.29 -3.29 30.42
N THR A 11 56.49 -2.34 29.51
CA THR A 11 56.90 -0.95 29.83
C THR A 11 56.28 0.03 28.84
N ALA A 12 55.90 1.21 29.33
CA ALA A 12 55.26 2.27 28.54
C ALA A 12 56.28 3.27 27.96
N ALA A 13 55.92 3.97 26.87
CA ALA A 13 55.61 5.41 26.94
C ALA A 13 55.41 6.11 25.57
N SER A 14 54.49 7.09 25.60
CA SER A 14 54.52 8.37 24.85
C SER A 14 53.86 8.50 23.46
N ALA A 15 52.67 9.12 23.49
CA ALA A 15 52.18 10.21 22.65
C ALA A 15 52.08 10.07 21.10
N GLU A 16 50.86 10.19 20.56
CA GLU A 16 50.38 11.46 19.99
C GLU A 16 48.85 11.48 19.69
N ALA A 17 48.34 12.68 19.37
CA ALA A 17 47.05 13.01 18.72
C ALA A 17 45.72 12.62 19.41
N VAL A 18 45.16 13.58 20.17
CA VAL A 18 43.73 13.61 20.56
C VAL A 18 42.97 14.60 19.69
N GLN A 19 41.96 14.12 18.94
CA GLN A 19 40.90 14.97 18.38
C GLN A 19 39.51 14.43 18.72
N ARG A 20 38.94 15.06 19.76
CA ARG A 20 37.55 15.48 19.93
C ARG A 20 36.49 14.95 18.94
N ALA A 21 35.52 14.24 19.50
CA ALA A 21 34.12 14.33 19.07
C ALA A 21 33.28 14.92 20.22
N THR A 22 32.50 15.96 19.94
CA THR A 22 31.53 16.56 20.87
C THR A 22 30.16 16.62 20.20
N ALA A 23 29.11 16.35 20.98
CA ALA A 23 27.72 16.21 20.54
C ALA A 23 27.13 17.48 19.86
N PRO A 24 26.08 17.33 19.03
CA PRO A 24 25.46 18.44 18.31
C PRO A 24 24.57 19.31 19.21
N VAL A 25 24.58 20.62 18.92
CA VAL A 25 23.74 21.68 19.51
C VAL A 25 23.16 22.49 18.33
N PRO A 26 21.91 22.98 18.37
CA PRO A 26 21.15 23.27 17.15
C PRO A 26 21.62 24.52 16.39
N ARG A 27 21.41 24.50 15.07
CA ARG A 27 21.70 25.63 14.17
C ARG A 27 20.77 26.81 14.44
N THR A 28 21.35 27.93 14.89
CA THR A 28 20.73 29.25 14.76
C THR A 28 20.81 29.73 13.32
N ALA A 29 19.76 30.42 12.84
CA ALA A 29 19.72 30.99 11.50
C ALA A 29 20.84 32.03 11.29
N SER A 30 21.49 31.98 10.12
CA SER A 30 22.44 33.02 9.70
C SER A 30 21.69 34.14 8.99
N THR A 31 21.91 35.38 9.42
CA THR A 31 21.53 36.58 8.68
C THR A 31 22.16 36.57 7.29
N VAL A 32 21.34 36.82 6.26
CA VAL A 32 21.80 37.07 4.88
C VAL A 32 21.93 38.58 4.68
N ASP A 33 23.00 38.98 3.99
CA ASP A 33 23.38 40.37 3.77
C ASP A 33 22.40 41.12 2.86
N ALA A 34 21.91 42.28 3.29
CA ALA A 34 20.98 43.09 2.50
C ALA A 34 21.75 44.09 1.63
N GLY A 35 22.09 43.67 0.40
CA GLY A 35 22.94 44.43 -0.53
C GLY A 35 22.45 44.45 -1.98
N ALA A 36 21.18 44.78 -2.21
CA ALA A 36 20.65 44.95 -3.56
C ALA A 36 21.00 46.35 -4.14
N PRO A 37 21.55 46.45 -5.37
CA PRO A 37 21.77 47.74 -6.02
C PRO A 37 20.44 48.30 -6.56
N SER A 38 20.17 49.58 -6.26
CA SER A 38 19.02 50.29 -6.84
C SER A 38 19.18 50.47 -8.35
N LEU A 39 18.26 49.88 -9.12
CA LEU A 39 18.15 50.12 -10.55
C LEU A 39 17.39 51.44 -10.82
N PRO A 40 17.74 52.20 -11.88
CA PRO A 40 17.03 53.41 -12.24
C PRO A 40 15.63 53.08 -12.77
N LEU A 41 14.63 53.85 -12.32
CA LEU A 41 13.25 53.82 -12.82
C LEU A 41 13.19 54.21 -14.31
N PRO A 42 12.16 53.77 -15.05
CA PRO A 42 11.91 54.27 -16.40
C PRO A 42 11.67 55.79 -16.37
N LEU A 43 12.44 56.51 -17.18
CA LEU A 43 12.43 57.97 -17.26
C LEU A 43 11.08 58.49 -17.78
N GLY A 44 10.20 58.97 -16.87
CA GLY A 44 8.97 59.66 -17.23
C GLY A 44 7.92 59.83 -16.13
N LEU A 45 7.83 58.90 -15.17
CA LEU A 45 6.70 58.86 -14.22
C LEU A 45 6.78 59.88 -13.05
N GLU A 46 7.95 60.43 -12.74
CA GLU A 46 8.16 61.30 -11.55
C GLU A 46 7.42 62.65 -11.60
N THR A 47 6.83 63.04 -12.74
CA THR A 47 6.12 64.32 -12.89
C THR A 47 4.59 64.25 -12.75
N LEU A 48 4.00 63.06 -12.59
CA LEU A 48 2.55 62.89 -12.39
C LEU A 48 2.17 62.88 -10.91
N ARG A 49 2.10 64.07 -10.29
CA ARG A 49 1.36 64.24 -9.02
C ARG A 49 -0.11 64.50 -9.33
N TYR A 50 -0.94 63.46 -9.14
CA TYR A 50 -2.37 63.40 -9.49
C TYR A 50 -2.63 63.49 -11.00
N PRO A 51 -2.55 62.35 -11.72
CA PRO A 51 -3.08 62.24 -13.07
C PRO A 51 -4.59 62.51 -13.08
N THR A 52 -5.10 63.13 -14.15
CA THR A 52 -6.53 63.02 -14.49
C THR A 52 -6.83 61.62 -15.02
N ALA A 53 -8.09 61.16 -15.02
CA ALA A 53 -8.49 59.84 -15.53
C ALA A 53 -7.85 59.50 -16.89
N SER A 54 -7.94 60.43 -17.86
CA SER A 54 -7.30 60.31 -19.20
C SER A 54 -5.79 60.03 -19.18
N SER A 55 -5.07 60.35 -18.10
CA SER A 55 -3.64 60.07 -17.93
C SER A 55 -3.33 58.79 -17.14
N TYR A 56 -4.28 58.20 -16.40
CA TYR A 56 -4.14 56.83 -15.87
C TYR A 56 -4.24 55.81 -17.01
N TRP A 57 -5.32 55.87 -17.80
CA TRP A 57 -5.51 55.10 -19.03
C TRP A 57 -4.24 55.03 -19.90
N LEU A 58 -3.65 56.18 -20.24
CA LEU A 58 -2.43 56.26 -21.05
C LEU A 58 -1.20 55.64 -20.36
N ALA A 59 -1.07 55.74 -19.03
CA ALA A 59 0.04 55.15 -18.29
C ALA A 59 -0.07 53.62 -18.27
N ILE A 60 -1.27 53.09 -18.01
CA ILE A 60 -1.58 51.65 -18.03
C ILE A 60 -1.34 51.08 -19.44
N LEU A 61 -1.81 51.76 -20.49
CA LEU A 61 -1.62 51.35 -21.89
C LEU A 61 -0.14 51.30 -22.29
N ASN A 62 0.67 52.27 -21.83
CA ASN A 62 2.11 52.25 -22.06
C ASN A 62 2.80 51.08 -21.35
N ILE A 63 2.36 50.67 -20.15
CA ILE A 63 2.92 49.51 -19.44
C ILE A 63 2.68 48.21 -20.24
N PHE A 64 1.46 47.99 -20.72
CA PHE A 64 1.16 46.81 -21.54
C PHE A 64 1.86 46.85 -22.91
N GLY A 65 1.92 48.01 -23.56
CA GLY A 65 2.66 48.19 -24.81
C GLY A 65 4.17 47.95 -24.67
N ASP A 66 4.77 48.36 -23.55
CA ASP A 66 6.17 48.07 -23.24
C ASP A 66 6.42 46.61 -22.86
N ALA A 67 5.44 45.94 -22.24
CA ALA A 67 5.51 44.51 -21.95
C ALA A 67 5.43 43.64 -23.22
N LEU A 68 4.65 44.04 -24.23
CA LEU A 68 4.59 43.34 -25.52
C LEU A 68 5.74 43.65 -26.47
N ARG A 69 6.46 44.76 -26.31
CA ARG A 69 7.56 45.18 -27.19
C ARG A 69 8.65 44.09 -27.46
N PRO A 70 8.96 43.17 -26.52
CA PRO A 70 9.91 42.08 -26.75
C PRO A 70 9.34 40.82 -27.45
N VAL A 71 8.03 40.75 -27.74
CA VAL A 71 7.44 39.62 -28.49
C VAL A 71 8.07 39.54 -29.89
N GLY A 72 8.40 38.32 -30.33
CA GLY A 72 9.17 38.08 -31.56
C GLY A 72 10.69 38.29 -31.42
N SER A 73 11.21 38.50 -30.20
CA SER A 73 12.66 38.54 -29.92
C SER A 73 13.16 37.23 -29.28
N ASP A 74 14.24 36.66 -29.82
CA ASP A 74 14.89 35.44 -29.33
C ASP A 74 15.39 35.51 -27.86
N THR A 75 15.38 36.70 -27.24
CA THR A 75 15.91 36.94 -25.88
C THR A 75 14.86 37.48 -24.92
N CYS A 76 13.60 37.06 -25.05
CA CYS A 76 12.52 37.52 -24.18
C CYS A 76 12.55 36.82 -22.79
N ASP A 77 12.82 37.60 -21.76
CA ASP A 77 12.76 37.21 -20.34
C ASP A 77 11.35 37.52 -19.80
N VAL A 78 10.42 36.61 -20.07
CA VAL A 78 8.97 36.77 -19.81
C VAL A 78 8.68 37.06 -18.34
N GLU A 79 9.27 36.29 -17.42
CA GLU A 79 9.10 36.44 -15.96
C GLU A 79 9.48 37.86 -15.52
N ARG A 80 10.64 38.36 -15.97
CA ARG A 80 11.12 39.70 -15.63
C ARG A 80 10.30 40.82 -16.27
N ILE A 81 9.70 40.59 -17.44
CA ILE A 81 8.77 41.53 -18.07
C ILE A 81 7.47 41.62 -17.26
N CYS A 82 6.91 40.46 -16.91
CA CYS A 82 5.69 40.36 -16.10
C CYS A 82 5.86 41.04 -14.75
N ALA A 83 6.93 40.72 -14.01
CA ALA A 83 7.23 41.33 -12.71
C ALA A 83 7.40 42.86 -12.80
N LYS A 84 8.02 43.39 -13.86
CA LYS A 84 8.14 44.85 -14.06
C LYS A 84 6.79 45.52 -14.31
N ALA A 85 5.97 44.94 -15.17
CA ALA A 85 4.65 45.48 -15.49
C ALA A 85 3.72 45.41 -14.27
N ALA A 86 3.72 44.30 -13.54
CA ALA A 86 2.99 44.16 -12.28
C ALA A 86 3.42 45.22 -11.24
N VAL A 87 4.73 45.43 -11.04
CA VAL A 87 5.23 46.48 -10.14
C VAL A 87 4.82 47.88 -10.62
N ALA A 88 4.83 48.15 -11.93
CA ALA A 88 4.42 49.45 -12.47
C ALA A 88 2.90 49.70 -12.29
N LEU A 89 2.05 48.72 -12.58
CA LEU A 89 0.59 48.77 -12.34
C LEU A 89 0.27 48.92 -10.84
N ASN A 90 1.04 48.25 -9.98
CA ASN A 90 0.94 48.45 -8.54
C ASN A 90 1.36 49.88 -8.12
N MET A 91 2.42 50.45 -8.70
CA MET A 91 2.85 51.82 -8.42
C MET A 91 1.86 52.90 -8.91
N LEU A 92 1.07 52.61 -9.95
CA LEU A 92 0.03 53.53 -10.45
C LEU A 92 -1.25 53.53 -9.62
N CYS A 93 -1.59 52.42 -8.94
CA CYS A 93 -2.81 52.33 -8.15
C CYS A 93 -2.82 53.40 -7.02
N PRO A 94 -3.90 54.17 -6.85
CA PRO A 94 -4.04 55.19 -5.83
C PRO A 94 -3.61 54.72 -4.44
N ALA A 95 -3.03 55.63 -3.66
CA ALA A 95 -2.57 55.34 -2.31
C ALA A 95 -3.76 54.93 -1.43
N ILE A 96 -3.76 53.68 -0.98
CA ILE A 96 -4.68 53.21 0.05
C ILE A 96 -4.17 53.83 1.36
N ASP A 97 -4.95 54.73 1.96
CA ASP A 97 -4.58 55.34 3.23
C ASP A 97 -4.76 54.33 4.38
N GLU A 98 -3.71 53.54 4.63
CA GLU A 98 -3.63 52.56 5.71
C GLU A 98 -3.80 53.17 7.13
N SER A 99 -3.86 54.51 7.27
CA SER A 99 -4.09 55.18 8.55
C SER A 99 -5.57 55.41 8.89
N LEU A 100 -6.48 55.26 7.92
CA LEU A 100 -7.92 55.25 8.18
C LEU A 100 -8.34 53.89 8.79
N PRO A 101 -9.25 53.87 9.79
CA PRO A 101 -9.76 52.61 10.32
C PRO A 101 -10.62 51.90 9.26
N ALA A 102 -10.60 50.56 9.27
CA ALA A 102 -11.22 49.71 8.23
C ALA A 102 -12.73 49.93 7.95
N HIS A 103 -13.42 50.72 8.79
CA HIS A 103 -14.82 51.10 8.59
C HIS A 103 -15.01 52.38 7.76
N ASP A 104 -13.96 53.19 7.55
CA ASP A 104 -13.99 54.49 6.87
C ASP A 104 -13.33 54.47 5.47
N HIS A 105 -12.95 53.30 4.94
CA HIS A 105 -12.47 53.19 3.56
C HIS A 105 -13.61 53.32 2.55
N ILE A 106 -13.35 54.05 1.47
CA ILE A 106 -14.26 54.46 0.39
C ILE A 106 -15.23 53.33 0.01
N ILE A 107 -16.52 53.55 0.25
CA ILE A 107 -17.61 52.72 -0.28
C ILE A 107 -17.89 53.23 -1.69
N ALA A 108 -17.59 52.42 -2.71
CA ALA A 108 -18.27 52.53 -3.98
C ALA A 108 -19.64 51.88 -3.79
N ASP A 109 -20.69 52.71 -3.67
CA ASP A 109 -22.07 52.21 -3.58
C ASP A 109 -22.46 51.50 -4.88
N GLU A 110 -23.31 50.47 -4.76
CA GLU A 110 -23.95 49.86 -5.94
C GLU A 110 -24.77 50.91 -6.70
N PRO A 111 -24.85 50.83 -8.04
CA PRO A 111 -25.88 51.57 -8.78
C PRO A 111 -27.26 51.11 -8.32
N ASP A 112 -27.93 51.95 -7.52
CA ASP A 112 -29.17 51.70 -6.77
C ASP A 112 -30.18 50.89 -7.62
N GLY A 113 -30.34 49.59 -7.32
CA GLY A 113 -30.98 48.55 -8.14
C GLY A 113 -32.51 48.68 -8.33
N ARG A 114 -32.95 49.85 -8.80
CA ARG A 114 -34.32 50.11 -9.24
C ARG A 114 -34.38 49.91 -10.75
N SER A 115 -35.32 49.09 -11.19
CA SER A 115 -35.62 48.89 -12.61
C SER A 115 -35.99 50.21 -13.30
N VAL A 116 -35.00 50.84 -13.94
CA VAL A 116 -35.19 51.86 -14.98
C VAL A 116 -35.28 51.10 -16.30
N GLY A 117 -36.34 51.31 -17.06
CA GLY A 117 -36.55 50.56 -18.30
C GLY A 117 -35.58 51.00 -19.41
N ASP A 118 -34.82 50.04 -19.93
CA ASP A 118 -34.20 49.83 -21.25
C ASP A 118 -33.57 50.99 -22.08
N GLU A 119 -33.71 52.29 -21.75
CA GLU A 119 -33.29 53.39 -22.65
C GLU A 119 -32.15 54.31 -22.13
N ASP A 120 -31.69 54.21 -20.87
CA ASP A 120 -30.78 55.22 -20.27
C ASP A 120 -29.54 54.66 -19.50
N HIS A 121 -29.05 53.45 -19.81
CA HIS A 121 -27.84 52.89 -19.16
C HIS A 121 -26.53 53.68 -19.44
N GLU A 122 -26.48 54.52 -20.48
CA GLU A 122 -25.31 55.37 -20.77
C GLU A 122 -25.08 56.50 -19.73
N ASN A 123 -26.00 56.71 -18.77
CA ASN A 123 -25.94 57.81 -17.79
C ASN A 123 -25.70 57.37 -16.33
N ALA A 124 -25.31 56.12 -16.07
CA ALA A 124 -25.09 55.62 -14.69
C ALA A 124 -23.94 56.34 -13.94
N PHE A 125 -23.00 56.95 -14.66
CA PHE A 125 -21.96 57.86 -14.11
C PHE A 125 -22.29 59.33 -14.42
N GLY A 126 -23.54 59.72 -14.18
CA GLY A 126 -24.08 61.03 -14.59
C GLY A 126 -23.30 62.24 -14.05
N ASP A 127 -23.19 63.27 -14.91
CA ASP A 127 -22.53 64.57 -14.72
C ASP A 127 -23.02 65.33 -13.46
N SER A 128 -22.51 64.90 -12.30
CA SER A 128 -22.61 65.60 -11.03
C SER A 128 -21.64 66.79 -11.10
N GLY A 129 -22.21 67.98 -11.29
CA GLY A 129 -21.48 69.22 -11.62
C GLY A 129 -20.54 69.78 -10.54
N ASP A 130 -20.26 69.03 -9.47
CA ASP A 130 -19.16 69.29 -8.54
C ASP A 130 -17.90 68.57 -9.07
N ASN A 131 -16.96 69.36 -9.62
CA ASN A 131 -15.77 68.89 -10.36
C ASN A 131 -14.69 68.18 -9.49
N ASP A 132 -15.03 67.79 -8.26
CA ASP A 132 -14.12 67.20 -7.26
C ASP A 132 -14.49 65.74 -6.95
N HIS A 133 -14.97 64.96 -7.94
CA HIS A 133 -15.07 63.50 -7.80
C HIS A 133 -13.68 62.90 -7.59
N GLU A 134 -13.41 62.47 -6.36
CA GLU A 134 -12.15 61.80 -5.99
C GLU A 134 -12.10 60.41 -6.63
N TYR A 135 -11.22 60.28 -7.64
CA TYR A 135 -11.03 59.08 -8.45
C TYR A 135 -10.76 57.85 -7.57
N SER A 136 -11.72 56.92 -7.51
CA SER A 136 -11.72 55.87 -6.51
C SER A 136 -10.81 54.70 -6.86
N VAL A 137 -10.56 53.82 -5.89
CA VAL A 137 -9.84 52.56 -6.14
C VAL A 137 -10.67 51.62 -7.04
N GLY A 138 -12.01 51.71 -7.00
CA GLY A 138 -12.89 50.95 -7.90
C GLY A 138 -12.73 51.40 -9.35
N ASP A 139 -12.77 52.71 -9.60
CA ASP A 139 -12.56 53.29 -10.94
C ASP A 139 -11.17 52.92 -11.49
N TYR A 140 -10.14 52.95 -10.64
CA TYR A 140 -8.81 52.50 -11.02
C TYR A 140 -8.77 51.03 -11.43
N VAL A 141 -9.37 50.13 -10.66
CA VAL A 141 -9.41 48.69 -10.96
C VAL A 141 -10.16 48.43 -12.26
N TRP A 142 -11.30 49.11 -12.45
CA TRP A 142 -12.09 49.01 -13.67
C TRP A 142 -11.35 49.53 -14.91
N GLU A 143 -10.67 50.68 -14.82
CA GLU A 143 -9.79 51.16 -15.90
C GLU A 143 -8.66 50.16 -16.20
N VAL A 144 -8.04 49.56 -15.17
CA VAL A 144 -6.98 48.55 -15.37
C VAL A 144 -7.51 47.34 -16.14
N TRP A 145 -8.69 46.79 -15.80
CA TRP A 145 -9.30 45.68 -16.53
C TRP A 145 -9.72 46.07 -17.94
N THR A 146 -10.23 47.29 -18.12
CA THR A 146 -10.60 47.82 -19.44
C THR A 146 -9.40 47.95 -20.37
N VAL A 147 -8.29 48.58 -19.92
CA VAL A 147 -7.07 48.66 -20.73
C VAL A 147 -6.45 47.29 -20.96
N TYR A 148 -6.45 46.41 -19.95
CA TYR A 148 -5.92 45.05 -20.06
C TYR A 148 -6.62 44.28 -21.18
N LEU A 149 -7.96 44.28 -21.17
CA LEU A 149 -8.76 43.58 -22.16
C LEU A 149 -8.65 44.20 -23.55
N ASP A 150 -8.66 45.52 -23.66
CA ASP A 150 -8.48 46.19 -24.95
C ASP A 150 -7.09 45.95 -25.54
N ALA A 151 -6.06 45.82 -24.70
CA ALA A 151 -4.72 45.46 -25.15
C ALA A 151 -4.65 43.99 -25.64
N VAL A 152 -5.41 43.06 -25.04
CA VAL A 152 -5.58 41.69 -25.53
C VAL A 152 -6.39 41.65 -26.84
N ARG A 153 -7.49 42.40 -26.93
CA ARG A 153 -8.28 42.57 -28.17
C ARG A 153 -7.44 43.15 -29.32
N ALA A 154 -6.52 44.05 -29.01
CA ALA A 154 -5.61 44.68 -29.97
C ALA A 154 -4.50 43.78 -30.53
N ILE A 155 -4.30 42.54 -30.02
CA ILE A 155 -3.30 41.61 -30.59
C ILE A 155 -3.62 41.35 -32.08
N PRO A 156 -2.72 41.70 -33.03
CA PRO A 156 -3.06 41.73 -34.46
C PRO A 156 -3.31 40.34 -35.07
N GLY A 157 -4.24 40.25 -36.00
CA GLY A 157 -4.68 38.97 -36.58
C GLY A 157 -3.60 38.24 -37.39
N GLU A 158 -2.71 39.00 -38.00
CA GLU A 158 -1.60 38.53 -38.86
C GLU A 158 -0.36 38.06 -38.07
N THR A 159 -0.34 38.22 -36.75
CA THR A 159 0.76 37.70 -35.92
C THR A 159 0.80 36.18 -35.96
N SER A 160 2.01 35.60 -35.84
CA SER A 160 2.13 34.14 -35.83
C SER A 160 1.44 33.57 -34.58
N TYR A 161 0.99 32.32 -34.67
CA TYR A 161 0.38 31.64 -33.53
C TYR A 161 1.31 31.63 -32.29
N ALA A 162 2.63 31.51 -32.50
CA ALA A 162 3.62 31.58 -31.43
C ALA A 162 3.67 32.96 -30.77
N ASP A 163 3.63 34.06 -31.56
CA ASP A 163 3.62 35.42 -31.04
C ASP A 163 2.33 35.74 -30.27
N LYS A 164 1.17 35.28 -30.76
CA LYS A 164 -0.11 35.41 -30.06
C LYS A 164 -0.09 34.70 -28.72
N LYS A 165 0.35 33.43 -28.74
CA LYS A 165 0.50 32.63 -27.52
C LYS A 165 1.43 33.33 -26.52
N MET A 166 2.59 33.80 -26.97
CA MET A 166 3.56 34.49 -26.14
C MET A 166 3.03 35.80 -25.56
N ALA A 167 2.25 36.58 -26.33
CA ALA A 167 1.60 37.79 -25.85
C ALA A 167 0.58 37.46 -24.74
N ILE A 168 -0.24 36.41 -24.91
CA ILE A 168 -1.20 35.95 -23.91
C ILE A 168 -0.47 35.43 -22.65
N GLU A 169 0.60 34.65 -22.80
CA GLU A 169 1.43 34.19 -21.68
C GLU A 169 2.03 35.38 -20.89
N ILE A 170 2.45 36.46 -21.56
CA ILE A 170 2.86 37.71 -20.89
C ILE A 170 1.69 38.34 -20.15
N TYR A 171 0.51 38.46 -20.75
CA TYR A 171 -0.67 39.04 -20.09
C TYR A 171 -1.11 38.25 -18.85
N VAL A 172 -1.10 36.92 -18.93
CA VAL A 172 -1.43 36.02 -17.80
C VAL A 172 -0.36 36.12 -16.71
N GLY A 173 0.92 36.10 -17.10
CA GLY A 173 2.05 36.26 -16.19
C GLY A 173 2.08 37.61 -15.48
N ILE A 174 1.58 38.69 -16.11
CA ILE A 174 1.41 39.99 -15.43
C ILE A 174 0.39 39.89 -14.30
N LEU A 175 -0.75 39.20 -14.49
CA LEU A 175 -1.73 39.04 -13.42
C LEU A 175 -1.23 38.11 -12.31
N ASP A 176 -0.55 37.01 -12.64
CA ASP A 176 0.08 36.17 -11.62
C ASP A 176 1.14 36.94 -10.81
N ALA A 177 2.00 37.70 -11.48
CA ALA A 177 2.96 38.58 -10.82
C ALA A 177 2.30 39.70 -9.99
N LEU A 178 1.11 40.17 -10.37
CA LEU A 178 0.30 41.09 -9.55
C LEU A 178 -0.21 40.39 -8.28
N ARG A 179 -0.77 39.17 -8.38
CA ARG A 179 -1.25 38.38 -7.21
C ARG A 179 -0.16 38.21 -6.16
N GLN A 180 1.08 38.00 -6.60
CA GLN A 180 2.25 37.86 -5.72
C GLN A 180 2.67 39.16 -5.00
N LEU A 181 2.18 40.34 -5.40
CA LEU A 181 2.51 41.61 -4.75
C LEU A 181 1.66 41.82 -3.48
N PRO A 182 2.26 42.00 -2.29
CA PRO A 182 1.52 42.30 -1.08
C PRO A 182 0.94 43.71 -1.17
N ARG A 183 -0.39 43.81 -1.19
CA ARG A 183 -1.14 45.07 -1.05
C ARG A 183 -2.27 44.87 -0.05
N GLY A 184 -2.67 45.96 0.61
CA GLY A 184 -3.73 45.98 1.61
C GLY A 184 -5.09 45.51 1.08
N VAL A 185 -5.99 45.28 2.02
CA VAL A 185 -7.39 44.98 1.74
C VAL A 185 -8.09 46.26 1.28
N VAL A 186 -8.81 46.18 0.17
CA VAL A 186 -9.71 47.21 -0.32
C VAL A 186 -11.14 46.75 -0.12
N ARG A 187 -12.09 47.69 0.01
CA ARG A 187 -13.51 47.37 0.07
C ARG A 187 -14.18 47.82 -1.22
N LEU A 188 -14.75 46.88 -1.96
CA LEU A 188 -15.42 47.12 -3.25
C LEU A 188 -16.76 46.37 -3.19
N TRP A 189 -17.85 47.04 -3.59
CA TRP A 189 -19.22 46.51 -3.54
C TRP A 189 -19.53 45.75 -2.23
N TYR A 190 -19.27 46.43 -1.11
CA TYR A 190 -19.43 45.96 0.28
C TYR A 190 -18.55 44.77 0.73
N ARG A 191 -17.86 44.08 -0.19
CA ARG A 191 -16.94 42.96 0.06
C ARG A 191 -15.51 43.45 0.31
N GLU A 192 -14.78 42.73 1.16
CA GLU A 192 -13.35 42.94 1.39
C GLU A 192 -12.53 42.08 0.44
N HIS A 193 -11.66 42.72 -0.35
CA HIS A 193 -10.80 42.06 -1.33
C HIS A 193 -9.34 42.45 -1.10
N ARG A 194 -8.43 41.49 -1.17
CA ARG A 194 -6.99 41.72 -1.28
C ARG A 194 -6.71 42.14 -2.73
N LEU A 195 -6.52 43.45 -2.94
CA LEU A 195 -6.58 44.10 -4.25
C LEU A 195 -5.99 43.32 -5.44
N TRP A 196 -4.84 42.66 -5.28
CA TRP A 196 -4.26 41.86 -6.35
C TRP A 196 -4.36 40.35 -6.19
N ASN A 197 -4.54 39.81 -4.97
CA ASN A 197 -4.67 38.36 -4.78
C ASN A 197 -6.04 37.85 -5.25
N ASP A 198 -7.07 38.66 -5.00
CA ASP A 198 -8.48 38.30 -5.16
C ASP A 198 -9.09 38.90 -6.45
N LEU A 199 -8.29 39.63 -7.24
CA LEU A 199 -8.62 40.24 -8.53
C LEU A 199 -10.06 40.80 -8.60
N PRO A 200 -10.42 41.75 -7.72
CA PRO A 200 -11.79 42.21 -7.57
C PRO A 200 -12.33 42.80 -8.87
N LEU A 201 -13.63 42.61 -9.10
CA LEU A 201 -14.36 43.04 -10.30
C LEU A 201 -13.91 42.36 -11.60
N PHE A 202 -12.91 41.46 -11.59
CA PHE A 202 -12.35 40.89 -12.80
C PHE A 202 -13.27 39.85 -13.44
N ASP A 203 -13.92 39.01 -12.63
CA ASP A 203 -14.91 38.03 -13.13
C ASP A 203 -16.14 38.74 -13.69
N GLU A 204 -16.67 39.72 -12.95
CA GLU A 204 -17.83 40.51 -13.35
C GLU A 204 -17.53 41.33 -14.63
N PHE A 205 -16.37 41.99 -14.69
CA PHE A 205 -15.91 42.69 -15.89
C PHE A 205 -15.72 41.74 -17.08
N MET A 206 -15.16 40.55 -16.87
CA MET A 206 -14.96 39.57 -17.93
C MET A 206 -16.28 39.00 -18.45
N ALA A 207 -17.29 38.84 -17.59
CA ALA A 207 -18.66 38.48 -17.96
C ALA A 207 -19.39 39.61 -18.71
N GLU A 208 -19.31 40.87 -18.26
CA GLU A 208 -19.88 42.00 -19.03
C GLU A 208 -19.23 42.14 -20.42
N SER A 209 -17.93 41.85 -20.51
CA SER A 209 -17.18 41.86 -21.77
C SER A 209 -17.47 40.68 -22.71
N GLU A 210 -18.32 39.74 -22.28
CA GLU A 210 -18.78 38.56 -23.02
C GLU A 210 -19.88 38.86 -24.05
N ASN A 211 -20.35 40.10 -24.08
CA ASN A 211 -21.15 40.66 -25.17
C ASN A 211 -20.35 40.59 -26.48
N GLY A 212 -20.30 39.38 -27.02
CA GLY A 212 -19.44 39.01 -28.12
C GLY A 212 -19.96 39.57 -29.43
N PRO A 213 -19.30 39.22 -30.53
CA PRO A 213 -19.59 39.83 -31.82
C PRO A 213 -20.99 39.44 -32.36
N TRP A 214 -21.69 38.52 -31.68
CA TRP A 214 -23.05 38.04 -31.91
C TRP A 214 -24.16 39.10 -31.85
N LEU A 215 -23.94 40.23 -31.17
CA LEU A 215 -24.91 41.33 -31.14
C LEU A 215 -25.03 42.06 -32.50
N ALA A 216 -24.10 41.81 -33.43
CA ALA A 216 -24.21 42.19 -34.83
C ALA A 216 -24.65 40.98 -35.67
N ASP A 217 -25.64 41.18 -36.56
CA ASP A 217 -26.10 40.16 -37.51
C ASP A 217 -24.97 39.58 -38.39
N GLU A 218 -24.01 40.44 -38.76
CA GLU A 218 -22.79 40.08 -39.48
C GLU A 218 -21.55 40.62 -38.73
N PRO A 219 -20.91 39.81 -37.87
CA PRO A 219 -19.71 40.23 -37.18
C PRO A 219 -18.51 40.39 -38.12
N SER A 220 -17.73 41.46 -37.91
CA SER A 220 -16.51 41.72 -38.69
C SER A 220 -15.38 40.76 -38.31
N ASP A 221 -14.47 40.46 -39.25
CA ASP A 221 -13.26 39.67 -38.94
C ASP A 221 -12.41 40.30 -37.83
N ASP A 222 -12.52 41.62 -37.60
CA ASP A 222 -11.89 42.30 -36.48
C ASP A 222 -12.53 41.89 -35.14
N ALA A 223 -13.86 41.93 -35.06
CA ALA A 223 -14.61 41.52 -33.86
C ALA A 223 -14.46 40.01 -33.57
N ILE A 224 -14.44 39.17 -34.61
CA ILE A 224 -14.14 37.74 -34.49
C ILE A 224 -12.73 37.53 -33.93
N ARG A 225 -11.71 38.27 -34.42
CA ARG A 225 -10.35 38.21 -33.87
C ARG A 225 -10.31 38.61 -32.41
N GLN A 226 -10.92 39.75 -32.05
CA GLN A 226 -10.97 40.24 -30.68
C GLN A 226 -11.54 39.18 -29.74
N PHE A 227 -12.65 38.54 -30.13
CA PHE A 227 -13.28 37.46 -29.38
C PHE A 227 -12.39 36.20 -29.25
N CYS A 228 -11.64 35.84 -30.30
CA CYS A 228 -10.67 34.74 -30.23
C CYS A 228 -9.53 35.06 -29.24
N ASN A 229 -9.01 36.29 -29.25
CA ASN A 229 -7.96 36.69 -28.30
C ASN A 229 -8.47 36.64 -26.84
N GLN A 230 -9.71 37.08 -26.59
CA GLN A 230 -10.37 36.95 -25.28
C GLN A 230 -10.57 35.48 -24.88
N SER A 231 -11.01 34.62 -25.80
CA SER A 231 -11.19 33.18 -25.56
C SER A 231 -9.87 32.48 -25.22
N ALA A 232 -8.78 32.85 -25.91
CA ALA A 232 -7.44 32.32 -25.67
C ALA A 232 -6.90 32.71 -24.28
N LEU A 233 -7.13 33.98 -23.91
CA LEU A 233 -6.84 34.51 -22.57
C LEU A 233 -7.61 33.74 -21.49
N ARG A 234 -8.93 33.57 -21.66
CA ARG A 234 -9.78 32.83 -20.71
C ARG A 234 -9.33 31.39 -20.53
N ALA A 235 -9.03 30.70 -21.63
CA ALA A 235 -8.51 29.34 -21.61
C ALA A 235 -7.17 29.20 -20.86
N GLN A 236 -6.30 30.22 -20.89
CA GLN A 236 -5.07 30.24 -20.09
C GLN A 236 -5.33 30.50 -18.61
N PHE A 237 -6.32 31.33 -18.25
CA PHE A 237 -6.67 31.54 -16.85
C PHE A 237 -7.28 30.32 -16.17
N SER A 238 -8.05 29.51 -16.91
CA SER A 238 -8.50 28.19 -16.43
C SER A 238 -7.33 27.22 -16.17
N ASN A 239 -6.22 27.30 -16.93
CA ASN A 239 -5.04 26.45 -16.68
C ASN A 239 -4.28 26.81 -15.39
N ILE A 240 -4.41 28.04 -14.88
CA ILE A 240 -3.70 28.51 -13.68
C ILE A 240 -4.63 28.70 -12.46
N ASP A 241 -5.81 28.07 -12.50
CA ASP A 241 -6.82 28.10 -11.43
C ASP A 241 -7.13 29.53 -10.93
N MET A 242 -7.13 30.50 -11.85
CA MET A 242 -7.34 31.90 -11.46
C MET A 242 -8.83 32.22 -11.23
N ALA A 243 -9.70 31.59 -12.01
CA ALA A 243 -11.15 31.66 -11.89
C ALA A 243 -11.82 30.46 -12.61
N PRO A 244 -13.04 30.04 -12.20
CA PRO A 244 -13.72 28.83 -12.69
C PRO A 244 -14.42 29.07 -14.05
N TRP A 245 -13.64 29.44 -15.06
CA TRP A 245 -14.17 29.90 -16.35
C TRP A 245 -14.45 28.79 -17.36
N GLU A 246 -14.37 27.53 -16.96
CA GLU A 246 -14.45 26.41 -17.90
C GLU A 246 -15.83 26.33 -18.56
N ASN A 247 -16.90 26.72 -17.87
CA ASN A 247 -18.25 26.86 -18.43
C ASN A 247 -18.29 27.81 -19.65
N TYR A 248 -17.59 28.95 -19.59
CA TYR A 248 -17.47 29.91 -20.70
C TYR A 248 -16.65 29.39 -21.89
N GLY A 249 -15.90 28.29 -21.72
CA GLY A 249 -15.28 27.56 -22.82
C GLY A 249 -16.17 26.45 -23.37
N MET A 250 -16.92 25.78 -22.49
CA MET A 250 -17.86 24.72 -22.85
C MET A 250 -19.01 25.23 -23.71
N ASP A 251 -19.49 26.46 -23.49
CA ASP A 251 -20.62 27.02 -24.24
C ASP A 251 -20.31 27.30 -25.73
N PRO A 252 -19.21 27.99 -26.11
CA PRO A 252 -18.79 28.08 -27.51
C PRO A 252 -18.48 26.72 -28.13
N LEU A 253 -17.90 25.78 -27.38
CA LEU A 253 -17.65 24.41 -27.85
C LEU A 253 -18.97 23.66 -28.13
N ARG A 254 -19.96 23.78 -27.24
CA ARG A 254 -21.31 23.25 -27.43
C ARG A 254 -21.99 23.88 -28.63
N ASP A 255 -22.03 25.20 -28.74
CA ASP A 255 -22.75 25.87 -29.83
C ASP A 255 -22.07 25.60 -31.19
N ALA A 256 -20.74 25.52 -31.24
CA ALA A 256 -19.97 25.17 -32.44
C ALA A 256 -20.12 23.70 -32.89
N LEU A 257 -20.04 22.75 -31.95
CA LEU A 257 -19.91 21.30 -32.25
C LEU A 257 -21.18 20.49 -31.97
N GLU A 258 -22.09 20.98 -31.13
CA GLU A 258 -23.34 20.33 -30.73
C GLU A 258 -24.62 21.09 -31.15
N GLY A 259 -24.55 22.41 -31.35
CA GLY A 259 -25.71 23.28 -31.63
C GLY A 259 -25.98 23.61 -33.11
N GLY A 260 -25.01 23.35 -34.00
CA GLY A 260 -24.98 23.91 -35.36
C GLY A 260 -25.93 23.32 -36.41
N GLU A 261 -26.74 22.30 -36.09
CA GLU A 261 -27.67 21.68 -37.05
C GLU A 261 -29.13 22.14 -36.84
N THR A 262 -29.61 22.28 -35.60
CA THR A 262 -31.02 22.61 -35.32
C THR A 262 -31.36 24.09 -35.55
N LYS A 263 -30.56 25.02 -35.01
CA LYS A 263 -30.80 26.48 -35.17
C LYS A 263 -30.65 26.95 -36.63
N GLY A 264 -29.84 26.27 -37.43
CA GLY A 264 -29.63 26.58 -38.85
C GLY A 264 -30.88 26.33 -39.69
N GLU A 265 -31.46 25.14 -39.55
CA GLU A 265 -32.72 24.79 -40.22
C GLU A 265 -33.88 25.68 -39.76
N GLU A 266 -33.95 26.07 -38.48
CA GLU A 266 -34.99 27.00 -37.99
C GLU A 266 -34.87 28.39 -38.62
N MET A 267 -33.66 28.96 -38.72
CA MET A 267 -33.45 30.27 -39.37
C MET A 267 -33.74 30.23 -40.88
N GLU A 268 -33.35 29.15 -41.56
CA GLU A 268 -33.63 28.97 -43.00
C GLU A 268 -35.15 28.85 -43.26
N ASN A 269 -35.86 28.07 -42.44
CA ASN A 269 -37.32 27.98 -42.48
C ASN A 269 -38.02 29.32 -42.15
N MET A 270 -37.51 30.12 -41.20
CA MET A 270 -38.06 31.46 -40.93
C MET A 270 -37.86 32.40 -42.13
N ALA A 271 -36.69 32.39 -42.76
CA ALA A 271 -36.41 33.19 -43.95
C ALA A 271 -37.33 32.82 -45.13
N GLU A 272 -37.55 31.53 -45.39
CA GLU A 272 -38.48 31.06 -46.42
C GLU A 272 -39.95 31.44 -46.11
N SER A 273 -40.34 31.46 -44.82
CA SER A 273 -41.70 31.84 -44.42
C SER A 273 -42.02 33.31 -44.71
N ASN A 274 -41.04 34.21 -44.58
CA ASN A 274 -41.22 35.66 -44.75
C ASN A 274 -41.23 36.10 -46.22
N ASP A 275 -40.50 35.43 -47.11
CA ASP A 275 -40.55 35.67 -48.57
C ASP A 275 -41.93 35.33 -49.19
N SER A 276 -42.80 34.60 -48.47
CA SER A 276 -44.01 33.98 -49.04
C SER A 276 -45.27 34.85 -49.13
N LYS A 277 -45.32 36.06 -48.53
CA LYS A 277 -46.61 36.76 -48.29
C LYS A 277 -46.90 38.08 -49.04
N ASP A 278 -45.93 38.95 -49.32
CA ASP A 278 -46.23 40.33 -49.73
C ASP A 278 -45.47 40.88 -50.96
N SER A 279 -45.23 40.07 -52.00
CA SER A 279 -44.97 40.63 -53.33
C SER A 279 -45.62 39.85 -54.49
N LYS A 280 -46.44 40.55 -55.27
CA LYS A 280 -47.06 40.02 -56.51
C LYS A 280 -46.96 40.95 -57.72
N ASP A 281 -46.54 42.19 -57.53
CA ASP A 281 -46.58 43.25 -58.55
C ASP A 281 -45.29 44.09 -58.62
N SER A 282 -44.14 43.46 -58.85
CA SER A 282 -42.97 44.13 -59.42
C SER A 282 -42.13 43.16 -60.27
N ASN A 283 -42.02 43.44 -61.57
CA ASN A 283 -41.34 42.60 -62.56
C ASN A 283 -40.17 43.35 -63.19
N ASP A 284 -39.13 43.57 -62.38
CA ASP A 284 -37.80 44.07 -62.75
C ASP A 284 -36.81 43.42 -61.77
N SER A 285 -36.10 42.35 -62.15
CA SER A 285 -34.93 42.26 -63.04
C SER A 285 -33.63 42.10 -62.24
N SER A 286 -33.11 40.86 -62.27
CA SER A 286 -31.70 40.45 -62.09
C SER A 286 -30.85 41.11 -60.99
N ASP A 287 -30.45 40.30 -59.98
CA ASP A 287 -29.05 39.88 -59.73
C ASP A 287 -28.74 39.54 -58.24
N SER A 288 -29.76 39.25 -57.42
CA SER A 288 -29.60 38.98 -55.97
C SER A 288 -29.41 37.51 -55.56
N SER A 289 -29.54 36.54 -56.48
CA SER A 289 -29.58 35.11 -56.11
C SER A 289 -28.22 34.44 -55.87
N SER A 290 -27.09 35.17 -55.93
CA SER A 290 -25.75 34.60 -55.71
C SER A 290 -25.26 34.61 -54.26
N LYS A 291 -25.98 35.28 -53.34
CA LYS A 291 -25.60 35.36 -51.91
C LYS A 291 -26.19 34.29 -50.98
N LYS A 292 -27.22 33.52 -51.39
CA LYS A 292 -27.79 32.41 -50.57
C LYS A 292 -26.91 31.14 -50.55
N GLY A 293 -25.63 31.23 -50.95
CA GLY A 293 -24.75 30.06 -51.17
C GLY A 293 -23.60 29.88 -50.17
N ASP A 294 -23.16 30.92 -49.46
CA ASP A 294 -22.15 30.80 -48.41
C ASP A 294 -22.83 30.42 -47.08
N ILE A 295 -23.03 29.11 -46.91
CA ILE A 295 -23.70 28.45 -45.76
C ILE A 295 -22.85 28.53 -44.46
N TRP A 296 -21.83 29.39 -44.44
CA TRP A 296 -21.11 29.80 -43.25
C TRP A 296 -21.60 31.17 -42.79
N THR A 297 -22.55 31.17 -41.85
CA THR A 297 -22.80 32.39 -41.06
C THR A 297 -21.50 32.76 -40.34
N GLN A 298 -21.14 34.05 -40.36
CA GLN A 298 -19.93 34.54 -39.66
C GLN A 298 -19.96 34.20 -38.15
N ARG A 299 -21.16 34.05 -37.58
CA ARG A 299 -21.42 33.43 -36.28
C ARG A 299 -20.77 32.05 -36.14
N ARG A 300 -21.13 31.07 -36.99
CA ARG A 300 -20.57 29.71 -36.95
C ARG A 300 -19.04 29.69 -37.16
N LYS A 301 -18.50 30.60 -37.97
CA LYS A 301 -17.04 30.80 -38.11
C LYS A 301 -16.43 31.20 -36.75
N CYS A 302 -17.05 32.17 -36.07
CA CYS A 302 -16.60 32.67 -34.78
C CYS A 302 -16.73 31.61 -33.67
N ASP A 303 -17.85 30.87 -33.61
CA ASP A 303 -18.06 29.76 -32.67
C ASP A 303 -16.94 28.71 -32.78
N ILE A 304 -16.63 28.24 -34.00
CA ILE A 304 -15.57 27.25 -34.22
C ILE A 304 -14.18 27.82 -33.91
N LEU A 305 -13.91 29.09 -34.23
CA LEU A 305 -12.61 29.69 -33.92
C LEU A 305 -12.41 29.89 -32.41
N ALA A 306 -13.46 30.25 -31.67
CA ALA A 306 -13.43 30.32 -30.21
C ALA A 306 -13.27 28.92 -29.59
N ALA A 307 -14.05 27.94 -30.06
CA ALA A 307 -14.00 26.55 -29.62
C ALA A 307 -12.62 25.90 -29.83
N THR A 308 -12.05 26.05 -31.03
CA THR A 308 -10.69 25.56 -31.34
C THR A 308 -9.64 26.31 -30.53
N THR A 309 -9.81 27.62 -30.31
CA THR A 309 -8.95 28.40 -29.41
C THR A 309 -8.96 27.85 -27.98
N TRP A 310 -10.14 27.57 -27.41
CA TRP A 310 -10.26 26.95 -26.09
C TRP A 310 -9.58 25.58 -26.00
N LEU A 311 -9.67 24.74 -27.04
CA LEU A 311 -8.96 23.47 -27.09
C LEU A 311 -7.44 23.62 -27.28
N ILE A 312 -6.99 24.62 -28.04
CA ILE A 312 -5.57 24.89 -28.28
C ILE A 312 -4.87 25.38 -27.00
N TYR A 313 -5.52 26.29 -26.27
CA TYR A 313 -4.94 26.95 -25.10
C TYR A 313 -5.29 26.25 -23.78
N GLY A 314 -6.51 25.72 -23.62
CA GLY A 314 -7.03 25.12 -22.38
C GLY A 314 -7.10 23.59 -22.37
N SER A 315 -6.55 22.90 -23.38
CA SER A 315 -6.58 21.43 -23.48
C SER A 315 -6.16 20.69 -22.20
N PRO A 316 -5.08 21.07 -21.48
CA PRO A 316 -4.67 20.35 -20.26
C PRO A 316 -5.75 20.40 -19.17
N LYS A 317 -6.34 21.59 -18.93
CA LYS A 317 -7.39 21.78 -17.92
C LYS A 317 -8.70 21.09 -18.32
N LEU A 318 -9.11 21.23 -19.58
CA LEU A 318 -10.31 20.59 -20.12
C LEU A 318 -10.20 19.05 -20.06
N LEU A 319 -9.02 18.49 -20.36
CA LEU A 319 -8.75 17.06 -20.22
C LEU A 319 -8.68 16.62 -18.75
N GLN A 320 -8.23 17.49 -17.83
CA GLN A 320 -8.27 17.21 -16.39
C GLN A 320 -9.72 17.14 -15.87
N LEU A 321 -10.57 18.09 -16.25
CA LEU A 321 -12.00 18.10 -15.87
C LEU A 321 -12.75 16.89 -16.42
N ALA A 322 -12.47 16.50 -17.67
CA ALA A 322 -12.99 15.28 -18.28
C ALA A 322 -12.80 14.05 -17.38
N GLN A 323 -11.63 13.94 -16.75
CA GLN A 323 -11.25 12.79 -15.91
C GLN A 323 -11.87 12.84 -14.51
N LEU A 324 -11.95 14.03 -13.91
CA LEU A 324 -12.59 14.19 -12.61
C LEU A 324 -14.06 13.75 -12.70
N SER A 325 -14.76 14.18 -13.77
CA SER A 325 -16.12 13.73 -14.08
C SER A 325 -16.21 12.20 -14.21
N ASP A 326 -15.35 11.58 -15.02
CA ASP A 326 -15.33 10.11 -15.19
C ASP A 326 -15.10 9.38 -13.86
N SER A 327 -14.13 9.83 -13.04
CA SER A 327 -13.75 9.19 -11.78
C SER A 327 -14.87 9.20 -10.71
N HIS A 328 -15.74 10.21 -10.72
CA HIS A 328 -16.90 10.27 -9.83
C HIS A 328 -18.04 9.32 -10.23
N THR A 329 -18.04 8.76 -11.46
CA THR A 329 -19.11 7.85 -11.91
C THR A 329 -18.92 6.39 -11.46
N GLU A 330 -17.69 5.92 -11.24
CA GLU A 330 -17.44 4.51 -10.88
C GLU A 330 -17.81 4.17 -9.42
N HIS A 331 -17.78 5.14 -8.51
CA HIS A 331 -18.00 4.88 -7.07
C HIS A 331 -19.45 4.96 -6.61
N ASP A 332 -20.35 5.58 -7.37
CA ASP A 332 -21.70 5.93 -6.90
C ASP A 332 -22.83 5.03 -7.45
N GLY A 333 -22.46 3.90 -8.07
CA GLY A 333 -23.37 2.90 -8.65
C GLY A 333 -24.27 2.14 -7.65
N SER A 334 -24.39 2.63 -6.41
CA SER A 334 -25.24 2.05 -5.37
C SER A 334 -26.06 3.10 -4.58
N SER A 335 -26.08 4.37 -5.00
CA SER A 335 -27.06 5.33 -4.47
C SER A 335 -28.41 5.15 -5.17
N ARG A 336 -29.36 4.60 -4.41
CA ARG A 336 -30.73 4.35 -4.85
C ARG A 336 -31.49 5.68 -4.85
N PHE A 337 -31.71 6.26 -6.03
CA PHE A 337 -32.65 7.36 -6.20
C PHE A 337 -33.99 6.98 -5.55
N THR A 338 -34.31 7.66 -4.46
CA THR A 338 -35.67 7.80 -3.97
C THR A 338 -36.23 9.05 -4.63
N ASP A 339 -37.27 8.88 -5.44
CA ASP A 339 -38.13 10.00 -5.82
C ASP A 339 -38.64 10.67 -4.53
N ASP A 340 -38.31 11.93 -4.31
CA ASP A 340 -39.09 12.91 -3.53
C ASP A 340 -38.43 14.30 -3.68
N ASP A 341 -39.26 15.33 -3.53
CA ASP A 341 -38.97 16.77 -3.48
C ASP A 341 -38.73 17.49 -4.83
N ASP A 342 -39.87 17.93 -5.39
CA ASP A 342 -39.98 19.13 -6.23
C ASP A 342 -39.48 20.37 -5.46
N ASP A 343 -38.53 21.14 -6.01
CA ASP A 343 -38.39 22.58 -5.74
C ASP A 343 -37.80 23.27 -6.99
N ASP A 344 -38.54 24.23 -7.54
CA ASP A 344 -38.23 24.96 -8.77
C ASP A 344 -37.27 26.14 -8.49
N ASP A 345 -35.95 25.90 -8.48
CA ASP A 345 -34.95 26.98 -8.59
C ASP A 345 -34.09 26.78 -9.86
N ASP A 346 -34.20 27.73 -10.78
CA ASP A 346 -33.52 27.77 -12.09
C ASP A 346 -32.01 28.09 -11.97
N ASP A 347 -31.22 27.21 -11.34
CA ASP A 347 -29.75 27.32 -11.41
C ASP A 347 -29.25 26.95 -12.83
N ASP A 348 -28.34 27.77 -13.37
CA ASP A 348 -27.80 27.74 -14.76
C ASP A 348 -26.91 26.52 -15.10
N ASP A 349 -27.35 25.32 -14.73
CA ASP A 349 -26.59 24.09 -14.89
C ASP A 349 -26.49 23.72 -16.39
N VAL A 350 -25.26 23.77 -16.93
CA VAL A 350 -24.96 23.78 -18.38
C VAL A 350 -25.37 22.46 -19.05
N SER A 351 -26.64 22.41 -19.45
CA SER A 351 -27.29 21.25 -20.06
C SER A 351 -26.50 20.73 -21.29
N PRO A 352 -26.29 19.40 -21.44
CA PRO A 352 -25.59 18.85 -22.60
C PRO A 352 -26.36 19.20 -23.88
N GLY A 353 -25.63 19.61 -24.92
CA GLY A 353 -26.22 20.08 -26.17
C GLY A 353 -27.02 18.98 -26.87
N PRO A 354 -27.99 19.36 -27.71
CA PRO A 354 -29.00 18.43 -28.22
C PRO A 354 -28.38 17.28 -29.02
N LEU A 355 -27.30 17.53 -29.77
CA LEU A 355 -26.60 16.50 -30.53
C LEU A 355 -25.85 15.50 -29.63
N PHE A 356 -25.15 15.97 -28.60
CA PHE A 356 -24.45 15.10 -27.66
C PHE A 356 -25.44 14.29 -26.82
N ARG A 357 -26.53 14.92 -26.36
CA ARG A 357 -27.64 14.26 -25.64
C ARG A 357 -28.35 13.20 -26.49
N ALA A 358 -28.47 13.41 -27.81
CA ALA A 358 -29.06 12.43 -28.72
C ALA A 358 -28.18 11.20 -28.93
N GLU A 359 -26.85 11.36 -28.94
CA GLU A 359 -25.89 10.25 -29.03
C GLU A 359 -25.66 9.58 -27.65
N HIS A 360 -25.80 10.32 -26.55
CA HIS A 360 -25.60 9.88 -25.16
C HIS A 360 -26.73 10.40 -24.22
N PRO A 361 -27.86 9.68 -24.10
CA PRO A 361 -29.04 10.17 -23.36
C PRO A 361 -28.83 10.27 -21.84
N ASP A 362 -27.91 9.48 -21.26
CA ASP A 362 -27.60 9.47 -19.83
C ASP A 362 -26.43 10.42 -19.45
N ALA A 363 -26.03 11.32 -20.35
CA ALA A 363 -24.89 12.22 -20.15
C ALA A 363 -25.15 13.28 -19.06
N ARG A 364 -24.29 13.32 -18.04
CA ARG A 364 -24.27 14.35 -16.99
C ARG A 364 -23.71 15.69 -17.50
N HIS A 365 -23.97 16.76 -16.75
CA HIS A 365 -23.45 18.11 -16.99
C HIS A 365 -21.91 18.16 -16.95
N GLY A 366 -21.32 19.13 -17.66
CA GLY A 366 -19.87 19.37 -17.71
C GLY A 366 -19.09 18.62 -18.82
N MET A 367 -17.78 18.53 -18.63
CA MET A 367 -16.84 17.84 -19.51
C MET A 367 -16.58 16.42 -18.98
N SER A 368 -16.62 15.42 -19.85
CA SER A 368 -16.30 14.01 -19.54
C SER A 368 -15.35 13.44 -20.58
N GLY A 369 -14.70 12.30 -20.30
CA GLY A 369 -13.83 11.63 -21.29
C GLY A 369 -14.60 11.22 -22.55
N VAL A 370 -15.89 10.91 -22.41
CA VAL A 370 -16.81 10.66 -23.53
C VAL A 370 -17.04 11.93 -24.36
N ARG A 371 -17.29 13.08 -23.72
CA ARG A 371 -17.53 14.36 -24.41
C ARG A 371 -16.27 14.87 -25.11
N TRP A 372 -15.11 14.74 -24.48
CA TRP A 372 -13.79 15.00 -25.08
C TRP A 372 -13.59 14.18 -26.36
N SER A 373 -13.82 12.86 -26.29
CA SER A 373 -13.69 11.95 -27.44
C SER A 373 -14.67 12.31 -28.56
N PHE A 374 -15.92 12.65 -28.21
CA PHE A 374 -16.94 13.09 -29.16
C PHE A 374 -16.53 14.39 -29.88
N TRP A 375 -16.03 15.41 -29.18
CA TRP A 375 -15.54 16.64 -29.80
C TRP A 375 -14.34 16.41 -30.72
N LYS A 376 -13.39 15.56 -30.32
CA LYS A 376 -12.27 15.15 -31.17
C LYS A 376 -12.77 14.59 -32.51
N VAL A 377 -13.74 13.66 -32.48
CA VAL A 377 -14.36 13.07 -33.67
C VAL A 377 -15.10 14.11 -34.52
N LYS A 378 -15.83 15.07 -33.92
CA LYS A 378 -16.50 16.14 -34.70
C LYS A 378 -15.48 17.07 -35.38
N LEU A 379 -14.34 17.37 -34.74
CA LEU A 379 -13.25 18.17 -35.32
C LEU A 379 -12.52 17.42 -36.44
N GLU A 380 -12.22 16.13 -36.26
CA GLU A 380 -11.71 15.26 -37.34
C GLU A 380 -12.66 15.23 -38.54
N ALA A 381 -13.98 15.18 -38.28
CA ALA A 381 -15.01 15.20 -39.33
C ALA A 381 -15.04 16.52 -40.12
N LEU A 382 -14.63 17.66 -39.54
CA LEU A 382 -14.47 18.93 -40.27
C LEU A 382 -13.27 18.87 -41.24
N LEU A 383 -12.21 18.13 -40.90
CA LEU A 383 -11.02 17.94 -41.75
C LEU A 383 -11.17 16.85 -42.84
N LEU A 384 -12.37 16.31 -43.04
CA LEU A 384 -12.60 15.35 -44.13
C LEU A 384 -12.52 16.02 -45.52
N PRO A 385 -11.91 15.39 -46.54
CA PRO A 385 -11.58 16.05 -47.82
C PRO A 385 -12.75 16.72 -48.57
N HIS A 386 -13.99 16.29 -48.34
CA HIS A 386 -15.18 16.85 -48.96
C HIS A 386 -15.77 18.07 -48.22
N LYS A 387 -15.39 18.30 -46.96
CA LYS A 387 -15.74 19.51 -46.17
C LYS A 387 -14.59 20.51 -46.11
N VAL A 388 -13.34 20.02 -46.17
CA VAL A 388 -12.11 20.84 -46.19
C VAL A 388 -12.12 21.96 -47.24
N SER A 389 -12.67 21.70 -48.44
CA SER A 389 -12.75 22.68 -49.52
C SER A 389 -13.78 23.80 -49.29
N THR A 390 -14.70 23.64 -48.34
CA THR A 390 -15.70 24.66 -47.94
C THR A 390 -15.34 25.39 -46.66
N LEU A 391 -14.27 24.98 -45.97
CA LEU A 391 -13.78 25.65 -44.76
C LEU A 391 -12.79 26.78 -45.13
N PRO A 392 -12.96 27.98 -44.55
CA PRO A 392 -11.91 29.00 -44.53
C PRO A 392 -10.57 28.44 -44.02
N ASN A 393 -9.45 28.92 -44.58
CA ASN A 393 -8.12 28.36 -44.27
C ASN A 393 -7.73 28.58 -42.80
N ASP A 394 -8.06 29.76 -42.25
CA ASP A 394 -7.90 30.11 -40.83
C ASP A 394 -8.64 29.13 -39.90
N VAL A 395 -9.88 28.78 -40.22
CA VAL A 395 -10.66 27.78 -39.46
C VAL A 395 -10.03 26.39 -39.58
N ARG A 396 -9.59 26.00 -40.79
CA ARG A 396 -8.96 24.68 -41.03
C ARG A 396 -7.67 24.51 -40.24
N ASP A 397 -6.81 25.53 -40.25
CA ASP A 397 -5.53 25.52 -39.55
C ASP A 397 -5.73 25.53 -38.02
N ALA A 398 -6.75 26.24 -37.53
CA ALA A 398 -7.15 26.20 -36.11
C ALA A 398 -7.68 24.83 -35.68
N VAL A 399 -8.56 24.18 -36.47
CA VAL A 399 -9.05 22.82 -36.19
C VAL A 399 -7.91 21.80 -36.17
N ALA A 400 -6.98 21.89 -37.12
CA ALA A 400 -5.81 21.01 -37.15
C ALA A 400 -4.87 21.23 -35.94
N CYS A 401 -4.69 22.48 -35.51
CA CYS A 401 -3.90 22.81 -34.32
C CYS A 401 -4.58 22.30 -33.02
N ALA A 402 -5.90 22.44 -32.92
CA ALA A 402 -6.69 21.93 -31.79
C ALA A 402 -6.57 20.41 -31.65
N LEU A 403 -6.72 19.65 -32.75
CA LEU A 403 -6.56 18.19 -32.74
C LEU A 403 -5.17 17.75 -32.28
N ALA A 404 -4.11 18.36 -32.83
CA ALA A 404 -2.73 18.08 -32.41
C ALA A 404 -2.48 18.41 -30.92
N LYS A 405 -3.19 19.40 -30.37
CA LYS A 405 -3.15 19.74 -28.94
C LYS A 405 -3.91 18.74 -28.07
N MET A 406 -5.06 18.26 -28.52
CA MET A 406 -5.81 17.19 -27.84
C MET A 406 -4.99 15.89 -27.80
N GLU A 407 -4.36 15.50 -28.91
CA GLU A 407 -3.45 14.34 -28.95
C GLU A 407 -2.22 14.50 -28.06
N GLN A 408 -1.61 15.69 -28.01
CA GLN A 408 -0.50 15.97 -27.11
C GLN A 408 -0.92 15.81 -25.64
N ALA A 409 -2.08 16.36 -25.25
CA ALA A 409 -2.59 16.27 -23.89
C ALA A 409 -2.92 14.81 -23.48
N GLU A 410 -3.51 14.02 -24.40
CA GLU A 410 -3.73 12.59 -24.20
C GLU A 410 -2.41 11.81 -23.99
N HIS A 411 -1.35 12.17 -24.71
CA HIS A 411 -0.03 11.53 -24.59
C HIS A 411 0.67 11.90 -23.27
N GLU A 412 0.74 13.19 -22.92
CA GLU A 412 1.34 13.68 -21.66
C GLU A 412 0.65 13.09 -20.43
N ARG A 413 -0.69 12.93 -20.49
CA ARG A 413 -1.45 12.20 -19.48
C ARG A 413 -1.04 10.73 -19.39
N ALA A 414 -0.95 10.02 -20.52
CA ALA A 414 -0.57 8.60 -20.50
C ALA A 414 0.84 8.37 -19.91
N GLU A 415 1.78 9.30 -20.11
CA GLU A 415 3.08 9.27 -19.44
C GLU A 415 2.98 9.56 -17.93
N HIS A 416 2.16 10.53 -17.53
CA HIS A 416 1.91 10.85 -16.12
C HIS A 416 1.28 9.67 -15.36
N ASP A 417 0.23 9.06 -15.91
CA ASP A 417 -0.48 7.94 -15.29
C ASP A 417 0.45 6.72 -15.14
N ALA A 418 1.26 6.43 -16.17
CA ALA A 418 2.30 5.38 -16.09
C ALA A 418 3.40 5.69 -15.06
N ALA A 419 3.76 6.96 -14.86
CA ALA A 419 4.68 7.37 -13.80
C ALA A 419 4.06 7.24 -12.40
N LEU A 420 2.75 7.54 -12.26
CA LEU A 420 2.01 7.38 -11.01
C LEU A 420 1.89 5.91 -10.60
N THR A 421 1.58 5.01 -11.54
CA THR A 421 1.56 3.55 -11.29
C THR A 421 2.92 3.06 -10.79
N ARG A 422 4.02 3.39 -11.47
CA ARG A 422 5.38 3.02 -11.03
C ARG A 422 5.73 3.56 -9.65
N LYS A 423 5.28 4.77 -9.32
CA LYS A 423 5.48 5.37 -7.99
C LYS A 423 4.71 4.59 -6.92
N PHE A 424 3.49 4.14 -7.21
CA PHE A 424 2.69 3.32 -6.29
C PHE A 424 3.29 1.92 -6.09
N GLU A 425 3.75 1.27 -7.17
CA GLU A 425 4.47 -0.01 -7.10
C GLU A 425 5.73 0.08 -6.23
N LEU A 426 6.56 1.11 -6.44
CA LEU A 426 7.76 1.35 -5.63
C LEU A 426 7.44 1.67 -4.17
N GLN A 427 6.38 2.44 -3.91
CA GLN A 427 5.94 2.75 -2.54
C GLN A 427 5.50 1.47 -1.81
N MET A 428 4.72 0.61 -2.47
CA MET A 428 4.28 -0.68 -1.93
C MET A 428 5.46 -1.65 -1.69
N GLU A 429 6.48 -1.65 -2.55
CA GLU A 429 7.70 -2.45 -2.35
C GLU A 429 8.53 -1.94 -1.16
N ILE A 430 8.66 -0.62 -1.00
CA ILE A 430 9.32 0.00 0.17
C ILE A 430 8.55 -0.33 1.46
N GLU A 431 7.22 -0.21 1.47
CA GLU A 431 6.40 -0.52 2.64
C GLU A 431 6.47 -2.01 3.02
N LEU A 432 6.45 -2.92 2.03
CA LEU A 432 6.64 -4.35 2.25
C LEU A 432 8.03 -4.66 2.82
N GLN A 433 9.07 -3.96 2.36
CA GLN A 433 10.43 -4.13 2.87
C GLN A 433 10.59 -3.56 4.29
N GLU A 434 10.04 -2.37 4.57
CA GLU A 434 9.97 -1.83 5.93
C GLU A 434 9.17 -2.75 6.87
N GLU A 435 8.08 -3.37 6.41
CA GLU A 435 7.30 -4.29 7.22
C GLU A 435 8.07 -5.58 7.52
N LYS A 436 8.83 -6.12 6.55
CA LYS A 436 9.77 -7.23 6.76
C LYS A 436 10.84 -6.87 7.79
N GLU A 437 11.45 -5.70 7.68
CA GLU A 437 12.48 -5.23 8.63
C GLU A 437 11.90 -4.96 10.03
N LYS A 438 10.70 -4.36 10.13
CA LYS A 438 9.97 -4.20 11.40
C LYS A 438 9.58 -5.55 12.01
N LYS A 439 9.18 -6.54 11.20
CA LYS A 439 8.94 -7.92 11.64
C LYS A 439 10.23 -8.60 12.10
N MET A 440 11.36 -8.39 11.44
CA MET A 440 12.67 -8.98 11.77
C MET A 440 13.40 -8.29 12.94
N THR A 441 13.06 -7.04 13.25
CA THR A 441 13.56 -6.33 14.45
C THR A 441 12.67 -6.57 15.67
N LYS A 442 11.33 -6.63 15.51
CA LYS A 442 10.44 -7.20 16.54
C LYS A 442 10.83 -8.66 16.82
N ALA A 443 11.09 -9.41 15.74
CA ALA A 443 12.07 -10.49 15.54
C ALA A 443 13.12 -10.78 16.63
N THR A 444 13.78 -9.74 17.14
CA THR A 444 15.00 -9.85 17.95
C THR A 444 14.87 -9.29 19.36
N ASP A 445 13.82 -8.51 19.64
CA ASP A 445 13.32 -8.27 21.01
C ASP A 445 12.30 -9.37 21.43
N ILE A 446 12.15 -10.42 20.60
CA ILE A 446 10.98 -11.33 20.58
C ILE A 446 10.92 -12.37 21.69
N PHE A 447 12.05 -12.69 22.34
CA PHE A 447 12.00 -13.69 23.39
C PHE A 447 11.25 -13.11 24.58
N GLU A 448 10.09 -13.69 24.88
CA GLU A 448 9.20 -13.38 26.00
C GLU A 448 9.82 -13.73 27.38
N LEU A 449 11.16 -13.68 27.49
CA LEU A 449 11.92 -13.72 28.73
C LEU A 449 11.50 -12.60 29.69
N GLU A 450 10.96 -11.47 29.20
CA GLU A 450 10.31 -10.45 30.03
C GLU A 450 8.96 -10.91 30.61
N LYS A 451 8.20 -11.79 29.94
CA LYS A 451 7.06 -12.49 30.58
C LYS A 451 7.57 -13.49 31.62
N LEU A 452 8.55 -14.34 31.28
CA LEU A 452 9.13 -15.31 32.23
C LEU A 452 9.68 -14.62 33.49
N ARG A 453 10.33 -13.46 33.34
CA ARG A 453 10.83 -12.62 34.44
C ARG A 453 9.75 -12.20 35.45
N ARG A 454 8.47 -12.13 35.04
CA ARG A 454 7.35 -11.82 35.94
C ARG A 454 6.92 -13.01 36.80
N PHE A 455 7.23 -14.23 36.36
CA PHE A 455 6.93 -15.48 37.07
C PHE A 455 8.11 -15.95 37.92
N THR A 456 9.36 -15.65 37.53
CA THR A 456 10.54 -15.91 38.36
C THR A 456 10.55 -15.06 39.62
N SER A 457 10.77 -15.70 40.76
CA SER A 457 10.79 -15.09 42.09
C SER A 457 12.16 -15.16 42.78
N THR A 458 13.05 -16.06 42.35
CA THR A 458 14.36 -16.27 43.01
C THR A 458 15.49 -15.51 42.32
N SER A 459 16.52 -15.17 43.10
CA SER A 459 17.75 -14.56 42.58
C SER A 459 18.53 -15.50 41.64
N THR A 460 18.32 -16.82 41.77
CA THR A 460 18.98 -17.85 40.95
C THR A 460 18.31 -17.95 39.58
N GLU A 461 16.97 -17.99 39.55
CA GLU A 461 16.18 -17.98 38.33
C GLU A 461 16.51 -16.76 37.45
N LEU A 462 16.58 -15.57 38.06
CA LEU A 462 16.96 -14.33 37.36
C LEU A 462 18.40 -14.37 36.80
N ALA A 463 19.33 -15.04 37.48
CA ALA A 463 20.70 -15.21 36.99
C ALA A 463 20.76 -16.21 35.82
N ILE A 464 19.97 -17.30 35.88
CA ILE A 464 19.82 -18.27 34.79
C ILE A 464 19.21 -17.60 33.54
N LEU A 465 18.11 -16.85 33.71
CA LEU A 465 17.51 -16.08 32.61
C LEU A 465 18.46 -15.04 32.01
N ALA A 466 19.31 -14.41 32.83
CA ALA A 466 20.32 -13.47 32.33
C ALA A 466 21.38 -14.17 31.45
N ILE A 467 21.77 -15.40 31.79
CA ILE A 467 22.69 -16.21 30.97
C ILE A 467 22.04 -16.57 29.63
N PHE A 468 20.80 -17.09 29.64
CA PHE A 468 20.09 -17.40 28.40
C PHE A 468 19.85 -16.17 27.53
N ARG A 469 19.44 -15.03 28.12
CA ARG A 469 19.28 -13.77 27.39
C ARG A 469 20.58 -13.30 26.75
N GLN A 470 21.73 -13.53 27.37
CA GLN A 470 23.04 -13.18 26.81
C GLN A 470 23.49 -14.15 25.71
N ALA A 471 23.16 -15.44 25.82
CA ALA A 471 23.47 -16.46 24.83
C ALA A 471 22.62 -16.37 23.56
N LEU A 472 21.37 -15.92 23.69
CA LEU A 472 20.39 -15.84 22.60
C LEU A 472 20.38 -14.49 21.85
N ARG A 473 21.25 -13.52 22.18
CA ARG A 473 21.26 -12.23 21.46
C ARG A 473 21.79 -12.40 20.04
N SER A 474 21.06 -11.84 19.07
CA SER A 474 21.34 -11.94 17.63
C SER A 474 22.72 -11.43 17.20
N ASP A 475 23.31 -10.47 17.92
CA ASP A 475 24.66 -9.96 17.67
C ASP A 475 25.77 -10.94 18.07
N VAL A 476 25.45 -11.91 18.93
CA VAL A 476 26.40 -12.90 19.47
C VAL A 476 26.34 -14.25 18.75
N VAL A 477 25.19 -14.63 18.16
CA VAL A 477 24.96 -15.99 17.62
C VAL A 477 25.71 -16.33 16.31
N SER A 478 26.70 -15.53 15.91
CA SER A 478 27.62 -15.89 14.82
C SER A 478 28.62 -16.99 15.21
N ASP A 479 28.79 -17.26 16.51
CA ASP A 479 29.66 -18.32 17.05
C ASP A 479 28.87 -19.14 18.10
N VAL A 480 28.04 -20.07 17.61
CA VAL A 480 27.14 -20.92 18.42
C VAL A 480 27.92 -21.74 19.45
N GLU A 481 29.03 -22.36 19.05
CA GLU A 481 29.84 -23.25 19.90
C GLU A 481 30.42 -22.50 21.11
N LYS A 482 31.12 -21.39 20.86
CA LYS A 482 31.73 -20.58 21.93
C LYS A 482 30.69 -19.94 22.84
N THR A 483 29.59 -19.46 22.26
CA THR A 483 28.49 -18.85 23.03
C THR A 483 27.84 -19.87 23.96
N SER A 484 27.64 -21.09 23.44
CA SER A 484 27.12 -22.22 24.20
C SER A 484 28.06 -22.63 25.33
N ALA A 485 29.36 -22.77 25.05
CA ALA A 485 30.36 -23.13 26.06
C ALA A 485 30.46 -22.09 27.19
N LEU A 486 30.39 -20.79 26.86
CA LEU A 486 30.38 -19.71 27.86
C LEU A 486 29.12 -19.76 28.74
N ALA A 487 27.95 -19.99 28.16
CA ALA A 487 26.70 -20.10 28.89
C ALA A 487 26.64 -21.37 29.77
N ALA A 488 27.10 -22.52 29.26
CA ALA A 488 27.27 -23.75 30.04
C ALA A 488 28.22 -23.55 31.23
N ALA A 489 29.37 -22.90 31.03
CA ALA A 489 30.30 -22.57 32.10
C ALA A 489 29.68 -21.62 33.16
N ALA A 490 28.82 -20.68 32.74
CA ALA A 490 28.12 -19.78 33.67
C ALA A 490 27.01 -20.50 34.47
N ILE A 491 26.19 -21.35 33.83
CA ILE A 491 25.20 -22.20 34.51
C ILE A 491 25.90 -23.11 35.53
N ASN A 492 27.01 -23.73 35.11
CA ASN A 492 27.87 -24.52 35.98
C ASN A 492 28.41 -23.71 37.15
N ALA A 493 28.75 -22.43 36.98
CA ALA A 493 29.19 -21.58 38.10
C ALA A 493 28.07 -21.28 39.12
N LEU A 494 26.80 -21.25 38.69
CA LEU A 494 25.63 -21.06 39.57
C LEU A 494 25.23 -22.31 40.36
N CYS A 495 25.54 -23.51 39.84
CA CYS A 495 25.20 -24.77 40.49
C CYS A 495 25.73 -24.83 41.93
N PRO A 496 24.91 -25.23 42.93
CA PRO A 496 25.36 -25.45 44.31
C PRO A 496 26.60 -26.36 44.38
N PRO A 497 27.45 -26.20 45.41
CA PRO A 497 28.65 -27.03 45.56
C PRO A 497 28.26 -28.47 45.89
N ILE A 498 28.72 -29.42 45.06
CA ILE A 498 28.67 -30.85 45.36
C ILE A 498 29.68 -31.11 46.49
N GLY A 499 29.20 -31.12 47.73
CA GLY A 499 30.02 -31.01 48.93
C GLY A 499 29.82 -32.14 49.92
N ASP A 500 30.95 -32.57 50.50
CA ASP A 500 31.24 -33.69 51.41
C ASP A 500 30.49 -33.60 52.78
N THR A 501 29.20 -33.33 52.73
CA THR A 501 28.38 -33.00 53.90
C THR A 501 27.99 -34.28 54.65
N ARG A 502 28.28 -34.30 55.96
CA ARG A 502 27.73 -35.29 56.91
C ARG A 502 26.19 -35.37 56.93
N ASN A 503 25.52 -34.41 56.28
CA ASN A 503 24.07 -34.32 56.07
C ASN A 503 23.76 -34.37 54.56
N SER A 504 24.15 -35.45 53.88
CA SER A 504 24.01 -35.62 52.41
C SER A 504 22.61 -35.27 51.87
N HIS A 505 21.55 -35.59 52.62
CA HIS A 505 20.16 -35.30 52.25
C HIS A 505 19.89 -33.80 52.05
N ALA A 506 20.43 -32.91 52.88
CA ALA A 506 20.18 -31.48 52.77
C ALA A 506 20.91 -30.86 51.55
N ALA A 507 22.09 -31.39 51.20
CA ALA A 507 22.80 -30.99 49.98
C ALA A 507 22.10 -31.53 48.72
N SER A 508 21.60 -32.77 48.78
CA SER A 508 20.77 -33.39 47.74
C SER A 508 19.54 -32.54 47.41
N GLU A 509 18.76 -32.16 48.43
CA GLU A 509 17.53 -31.38 48.29
C GLU A 509 17.78 -30.00 47.64
N VAL A 510 18.88 -29.32 47.99
CA VAL A 510 19.27 -28.03 47.39
C VAL A 510 19.69 -28.19 45.92
N ILE A 511 20.40 -29.26 45.58
CA ILE A 511 20.79 -29.55 44.18
C ILE A 511 19.58 -29.98 43.35
N GLU A 512 18.71 -30.81 43.90
CA GLU A 512 17.45 -31.25 43.26
C GLU A 512 16.54 -30.05 42.95
N THR A 513 16.37 -29.13 43.92
CA THR A 513 15.62 -27.87 43.73
C THR A 513 16.24 -27.02 42.62
N PHE A 514 17.57 -26.79 42.67
CA PHE A 514 18.28 -26.01 41.65
C PHE A 514 18.14 -26.60 40.24
N LEU A 515 18.24 -27.92 40.10
CA LEU A 515 18.09 -28.61 38.81
C LEU A 515 16.65 -28.53 38.30
N TRP A 516 15.66 -28.67 39.18
CA TRP A 516 14.25 -28.53 38.81
C TRP A 516 13.95 -27.11 38.30
N GLU A 517 14.39 -26.07 39.02
CA GLU A 517 14.30 -24.67 38.60
C GLU A 517 15.03 -24.43 37.26
N LEU A 518 16.27 -24.94 37.13
CA LEU A 518 17.07 -24.81 35.92
C LEU A 518 16.38 -25.41 34.70
N TRP A 519 15.92 -26.66 34.78
CA TRP A 519 15.27 -27.33 33.64
C TRP A 519 13.89 -26.76 33.32
N THR A 520 13.15 -26.29 34.32
CA THR A 520 11.87 -25.59 34.13
C THR A 520 12.09 -24.33 33.29
N LEU A 521 13.03 -23.47 33.71
CA LEU A 521 13.42 -22.29 32.93
C LEU A 521 14.01 -22.65 31.57
N TYR A 522 14.77 -23.74 31.48
CA TYR A 522 15.34 -24.21 30.23
C TYR A 522 14.25 -24.48 29.18
N LEU A 523 13.20 -25.22 29.58
CA LEU A 523 12.10 -25.56 28.69
C LEU A 523 11.23 -24.33 28.35
N GLU A 524 10.98 -23.43 29.30
CA GLU A 524 10.26 -22.18 29.04
C GLU A 524 11.01 -21.23 28.08
N VAL A 525 12.34 -21.18 28.19
CA VAL A 525 13.19 -20.51 27.20
C VAL A 525 13.10 -21.23 25.85
N ALA A 526 13.21 -22.56 25.80
CA ALA A 526 13.12 -23.32 24.56
C ALA A 526 11.75 -23.18 23.85
N ARG A 527 10.64 -23.14 24.60
CA ARG A 527 9.30 -22.80 24.11
C ARG A 527 9.27 -21.41 23.49
N SER A 528 9.94 -20.44 24.10
CA SER A 528 10.02 -19.06 23.62
C SER A 528 10.91 -18.88 22.38
N VAL A 529 11.78 -19.84 22.05
CA VAL A 529 12.65 -19.76 20.87
C VAL A 529 11.95 -20.39 19.64
N PRO A 530 11.78 -19.65 18.53
CA PRO A 530 11.20 -20.18 17.29
C PRO A 530 11.84 -21.48 16.79
N HIS A 531 11.01 -22.41 16.32
CA HIS A 531 11.43 -23.71 15.77
C HIS A 531 12.03 -23.65 14.36
N ASN A 532 11.90 -22.54 13.64
CA ASN A 532 12.34 -22.42 12.26
C ASN A 532 13.85 -22.70 12.13
N THR A 533 14.24 -23.33 11.02
CA THR A 533 15.63 -23.77 10.78
C THR A 533 16.61 -22.61 10.66
N GLU A 534 16.12 -21.44 10.27
CA GLU A 534 16.91 -20.21 10.10
C GLU A 534 17.31 -19.55 11.44
N HIS A 535 16.57 -19.81 12.53
CA HIS A 535 16.82 -19.16 13.80
C HIS A 535 17.82 -19.96 14.66
N PRO A 536 19.03 -19.42 14.93
CA PRO A 536 20.11 -20.19 15.55
C PRO A 536 19.88 -20.46 17.05
N GLY A 537 18.92 -19.80 17.69
CA GLY A 537 18.70 -19.92 19.14
C GLY A 537 18.44 -21.34 19.63
N GLN A 538 17.72 -22.20 18.89
CA GLN A 538 17.55 -23.60 19.31
C GLN A 538 18.87 -24.37 19.24
N ALA A 539 19.71 -24.11 18.23
CA ALA A 539 21.05 -24.68 18.13
C ALA A 539 21.96 -24.22 19.29
N THR A 540 21.87 -22.95 19.71
CA THR A 540 22.57 -22.46 20.91
C THR A 540 22.11 -23.17 22.18
N LEU A 541 20.81 -23.42 22.35
CA LEU A 541 20.33 -24.20 23.50
C LEU A 541 20.88 -25.63 23.47
N ILE A 542 20.76 -26.32 22.35
CA ILE A 542 21.31 -27.68 22.16
C ILE A 542 22.82 -27.71 22.48
N GLY A 543 23.59 -26.74 21.97
CA GLY A 543 25.01 -26.59 22.26
C GLY A 543 25.30 -26.31 23.74
N ILE A 544 24.43 -25.60 24.46
CA ILE A 544 24.57 -25.40 25.91
C ILE A 544 24.42 -26.74 26.66
N LEU A 545 23.47 -27.59 26.26
CA LEU A 545 23.32 -28.92 26.86
C LEU A 545 24.53 -29.80 26.58
N ASP A 546 25.03 -29.81 25.34
CA ASP A 546 26.23 -30.58 24.99
C ASP A 546 27.47 -30.08 25.75
N ALA A 547 27.71 -28.77 25.74
CA ALA A 547 28.81 -28.15 26.48
C ALA A 547 28.70 -28.37 28.00
N LEU A 548 27.49 -28.48 28.57
CA LEU A 548 27.32 -28.89 29.98
C LEU A 548 27.79 -30.33 30.18
N ARG A 549 27.41 -31.29 29.33
CA ARG A 549 27.81 -32.72 29.45
C ARG A 549 29.32 -32.91 29.50
N LEU A 550 30.08 -32.03 28.85
CA LEU A 550 31.55 -32.03 28.83
C LEU A 550 32.21 -31.49 30.11
N LEU A 551 31.46 -30.89 31.04
CA LEU A 551 32.02 -30.30 32.27
C LEU A 551 32.14 -31.33 33.42
N PRO A 552 33.36 -31.61 33.92
CA PRO A 552 33.55 -32.51 35.04
C PRO A 552 33.14 -31.84 36.36
N ARG A 553 32.05 -32.31 36.98
CA ARG A 553 31.61 -31.82 38.31
C ARG A 553 31.44 -32.90 39.38
N GLY A 554 31.22 -34.16 38.99
CA GLY A 554 31.08 -35.31 39.89
C GLY A 554 29.65 -35.86 39.94
N THR A 555 29.42 -36.77 40.88
CA THR A 555 28.16 -37.49 41.08
C THR A 555 27.27 -36.82 42.12
N VAL A 556 25.96 -36.86 41.89
CA VAL A 556 24.90 -36.44 42.82
C VAL A 556 23.98 -37.61 43.09
N THR A 557 23.43 -37.69 44.30
CA THR A 557 22.34 -38.63 44.62
C THR A 557 21.02 -37.89 44.46
N ILE A 558 20.13 -38.37 43.58
CA ILE A 558 18.78 -37.82 43.37
C ILE A 558 17.81 -38.99 43.33
N TRP A 559 16.70 -38.90 44.08
CA TRP A 559 15.69 -39.97 44.21
C TRP A 559 16.27 -41.35 44.56
N ASN A 560 17.33 -41.37 45.37
CA ASN A 560 18.13 -42.55 45.77
C ASN A 560 19.01 -43.18 44.66
N GLY A 561 19.08 -42.59 43.47
CA GLY A 561 20.04 -42.98 42.42
C GLY A 561 21.27 -42.06 42.40
N GLU A 562 22.46 -42.65 42.27
CA GLU A 562 23.68 -41.87 41.98
C GLU A 562 23.79 -41.62 40.47
N MET A 563 23.99 -40.35 40.08
CA MET A 563 24.10 -39.92 38.69
C MET A 563 25.21 -38.88 38.54
N GLU A 564 25.95 -38.90 37.44
CA GLU A 564 26.89 -37.84 37.09
C GLU A 564 26.12 -36.56 36.69
N LEU A 565 26.43 -35.43 37.33
CA LEU A 565 25.54 -34.25 37.31
C LEU A 565 25.26 -33.71 35.90
N TRP A 566 26.24 -33.66 35.01
CA TRP A 566 26.04 -33.05 33.69
C TRP A 566 25.99 -34.06 32.54
N SER A 567 26.76 -35.15 32.57
CA SER A 567 26.74 -36.16 31.51
C SER A 567 25.40 -36.91 31.41
N ALA A 568 24.70 -37.07 32.55
CA ALA A 568 23.41 -37.76 32.65
C ALA A 568 22.17 -36.84 32.66
N LEU A 569 22.36 -35.51 32.74
CA LEU A 569 21.28 -34.49 32.78
C LEU A 569 20.10 -34.88 33.72
N PRO A 570 20.38 -35.13 35.02
CA PRO A 570 19.39 -35.65 35.96
C PRO A 570 18.21 -34.69 36.10
N LEU A 571 17.01 -35.25 36.34
CA LEU A 571 15.71 -34.58 36.37
C LEU A 571 15.22 -33.98 35.04
N LEU A 572 16.07 -33.72 34.03
CA LEU A 572 15.62 -33.13 32.77
C LEU A 572 14.47 -33.92 32.12
N ARG A 573 14.58 -35.27 32.08
CA ARG A 573 13.51 -36.13 31.55
C ARG A 573 12.19 -36.02 32.35
N ALA A 574 12.26 -35.79 33.66
CA ALA A 574 11.09 -35.67 34.52
C ALA A 574 10.43 -34.29 34.41
N VAL A 575 11.23 -33.22 34.32
CA VAL A 575 10.73 -31.87 34.06
C VAL A 575 10.14 -31.78 32.65
N VAL A 576 10.77 -32.41 31.66
CA VAL A 576 10.17 -32.61 30.32
C VAL A 576 8.85 -33.37 30.43
N PHE A 577 8.76 -34.43 31.23
CA PHE A 577 7.50 -35.18 31.39
C PHE A 577 6.37 -34.28 31.89
N ASP A 578 6.62 -33.53 32.97
CA ASP A 578 5.68 -32.60 33.60
C ASP A 578 5.19 -31.54 32.59
N HIS A 579 6.13 -30.91 31.88
CA HIS A 579 5.86 -29.90 30.84
C HIS A 579 5.38 -30.47 29.50
N SER A 580 5.47 -31.79 29.27
CA SER A 580 5.02 -32.46 28.02
C SER A 580 3.54 -32.79 28.00
N SER A 581 2.82 -32.48 29.08
CA SER A 581 1.38 -32.69 29.21
C SER A 581 0.57 -31.90 28.16
N GLY A 582 1.20 -30.96 27.45
CA GLY A 582 0.61 -30.12 26.41
C GLY A 582 -0.11 -28.91 27.00
N PRO A 583 -0.56 -27.95 26.15
CA PRO A 583 -1.43 -26.87 26.61
C PRO A 583 -2.75 -27.39 27.21
N TRP A 584 -3.11 -28.64 26.93
CA TRP A 584 -4.27 -29.37 27.43
C TRP A 584 -3.99 -30.22 28.69
N GLY A 585 -2.78 -30.11 29.27
CA GLY A 585 -2.22 -31.07 30.22
C GLY A 585 -2.67 -30.91 31.66
N GLY A 586 -2.70 -29.67 32.14
CA GLY A 586 -3.77 -29.32 33.07
C GLY A 586 -5.03 -29.18 32.23
N SER A 587 -6.14 -29.79 32.64
CA SER A 587 -7.45 -29.30 32.19
C SER A 587 -7.55 -27.86 32.75
N PRO A 588 -7.33 -26.81 31.93
CA PRO A 588 -7.31 -25.45 32.44
C PRO A 588 -8.77 -25.16 32.75
N GLY A 589 -9.10 -25.15 34.04
CA GLY A 589 -10.46 -25.39 34.56
C GLY A 589 -11.51 -24.99 33.56
N VAL A 590 -12.05 -25.98 32.84
CA VAL A 590 -13.10 -25.75 31.84
C VAL A 590 -14.38 -25.53 32.62
N ASP A 591 -14.44 -24.36 33.26
CA ASP A 591 -15.63 -23.58 33.36
C ASP A 591 -16.05 -23.38 31.90
N GLU A 592 -16.90 -24.28 31.38
CA GLU A 592 -17.46 -24.25 30.01
C GLU A 592 -18.20 -22.92 29.72
N ASP A 593 -18.40 -22.10 30.75
CA ASP A 593 -19.01 -20.77 30.76
C ASP A 593 -18.01 -19.59 30.58
N ASN A 594 -16.68 -19.81 30.63
CA ASN A 594 -15.69 -18.74 30.40
C ASN A 594 -15.31 -18.66 28.92
N ASP A 595 -16.23 -18.11 28.12
CA ASP A 595 -16.10 -17.77 26.69
C ASP A 595 -15.04 -16.67 26.42
N VAL A 596 -13.79 -16.86 26.87
CA VAL A 596 -12.66 -16.04 26.43
C VAL A 596 -12.20 -16.56 25.07
N ASP A 597 -12.89 -16.09 24.04
CA ASP A 597 -12.62 -16.36 22.61
C ASP A 597 -11.32 -15.69 22.09
N ASP A 598 -10.26 -15.62 22.92
CA ASP A 598 -8.93 -15.22 22.48
C ASP A 598 -8.29 -16.34 21.63
N GLU A 599 -8.73 -16.44 20.37
CA GLU A 599 -8.09 -17.23 19.32
C GLU A 599 -6.58 -16.94 19.23
N ALA A 600 -6.17 -15.69 19.50
CA ALA A 600 -4.78 -15.29 19.61
C ALA A 600 -4.00 -16.04 20.71
N GLN A 601 -4.60 -16.29 21.88
CA GLN A 601 -3.96 -17.07 22.95
C GLN A 601 -3.82 -18.54 22.53
N ARG A 602 -4.82 -19.09 21.82
CA ARG A 602 -4.77 -20.47 21.29
C ARG A 602 -3.61 -20.64 20.30
N GLU A 603 -3.40 -19.68 19.40
CA GLU A 603 -2.29 -19.75 18.42
C GLU A 603 -0.91 -19.52 19.07
N ASP A 604 -0.83 -18.68 20.11
CA ASP A 604 0.37 -18.55 20.96
C ASP A 604 0.72 -19.90 21.62
N ASP A 605 -0.27 -20.60 22.18
CA ASP A 605 -0.07 -21.92 22.80
C ASP A 605 0.31 -23.02 21.79
N VAL A 606 -0.29 -23.01 20.59
CA VAL A 606 0.13 -23.86 19.45
C VAL A 606 1.59 -23.60 19.09
N ARG A 607 2.01 -22.33 19.02
CA ARG A 607 3.39 -21.92 18.73
C ARG A 607 4.36 -22.39 19.81
N TYR A 608 4.07 -22.17 21.09
CA TYR A 608 4.92 -22.63 22.20
C TYR A 608 5.06 -24.17 22.20
N TRP A 609 3.97 -24.89 21.92
CA TRP A 609 3.97 -26.35 21.82
C TRP A 609 4.82 -26.86 20.66
N ARG A 610 4.72 -26.24 19.47
CA ARG A 610 5.56 -26.56 18.30
C ARG A 610 7.04 -26.27 18.57
N ASN A 611 7.36 -25.14 19.18
CA ASN A 611 8.72 -24.78 19.58
C ASN A 611 9.34 -25.79 20.57
N GLN A 612 8.58 -26.23 21.58
CA GLN A 612 9.00 -27.26 22.52
C GLN A 612 9.31 -28.59 21.82
N ASN A 613 8.40 -29.09 20.98
CA ASN A 613 8.60 -30.35 20.26
C ASN A 613 9.78 -30.26 19.29
N ALA A 614 10.05 -29.11 18.68
CA ALA A 614 11.22 -28.92 17.81
C ALA A 614 12.53 -28.97 18.58
N PHE A 615 12.59 -28.29 19.72
CA PHE A 615 13.74 -28.38 20.62
C PHE A 615 13.97 -29.83 21.08
N LEU A 616 12.90 -30.50 21.53
CA LEU A 616 12.99 -31.89 22.00
C LEU A 616 13.46 -32.84 20.88
N ALA A 617 12.87 -32.77 19.69
CA ALA A 617 13.30 -33.56 18.53
C ALA A 617 14.80 -33.35 18.22
N ARG A 618 15.29 -32.12 18.27
CA ARG A 618 16.70 -31.85 18.02
C ARG A 618 17.64 -32.40 19.11
N CYS A 619 17.29 -32.41 20.41
CA CYS A 619 18.18 -33.05 21.39
C CYS A 619 18.11 -34.59 21.38
N LEU A 620 17.03 -35.19 20.83
CA LEU A 620 17.03 -36.61 20.45
C LEU A 620 18.00 -36.87 19.31
N GLN A 621 18.00 -36.01 18.27
CA GLN A 621 18.91 -36.10 17.12
C GLN A 621 20.38 -36.01 17.56
N GLU A 622 20.72 -35.08 18.45
CA GLU A 622 22.08 -34.95 19.04
C GLU A 622 22.40 -35.97 20.15
N LYS A 623 21.53 -36.97 20.37
CA LYS A 623 21.74 -38.05 21.36
C LYS A 623 22.07 -37.51 22.77
N LEU A 624 21.48 -36.35 23.12
CA LEU A 624 21.61 -35.71 24.43
C LEU A 624 20.71 -36.40 25.48
N ALA A 625 19.57 -36.93 25.06
CA ALA A 625 18.67 -37.73 25.89
C ALA A 625 17.82 -38.70 25.05
N THR A 626 17.41 -39.83 25.65
CA THR A 626 16.51 -40.80 25.03
C THR A 626 15.05 -40.36 25.18
N TRP A 627 14.53 -39.73 24.13
CA TRP A 627 13.17 -39.18 24.03
C TRP A 627 12.34 -39.78 22.88
N ASP A 628 12.81 -40.88 22.30
CA ASP A 628 12.07 -41.73 21.37
C ASP A 628 10.64 -42.04 21.85
N ALA A 629 10.46 -42.30 23.15
CA ALA A 629 9.14 -42.52 23.74
C ALA A 629 8.18 -41.32 23.65
N TYR A 630 8.69 -40.07 23.58
CA TYR A 630 7.85 -38.89 23.35
C TYR A 630 7.49 -38.73 21.87
N ALA A 631 8.44 -38.96 20.97
CA ALA A 631 8.20 -38.99 19.52
C ALA A 631 7.12 -40.02 19.15
N VAL A 632 7.25 -41.25 19.67
CA VAL A 632 6.25 -42.32 19.47
C VAL A 632 4.87 -41.88 19.95
N ARG A 633 4.76 -41.28 21.15
CA ARG A 633 3.46 -40.80 21.68
C ARG A 633 2.87 -39.65 20.86
N ALA A 634 3.69 -38.75 20.30
CA ALA A 634 3.21 -37.68 19.43
C ALA A 634 2.68 -38.24 18.10
N MET A 635 3.45 -39.12 17.47
CA MET A 635 3.05 -39.80 16.22
C MET A 635 1.80 -40.68 16.42
N GLU A 636 1.72 -41.43 17.50
CA GLU A 636 0.57 -42.28 17.85
C GLU A 636 -0.71 -41.46 17.99
N LYS A 637 -0.69 -40.38 18.80
CA LYS A 637 -1.84 -39.48 18.95
C LYS A 637 -2.30 -38.88 17.62
N ALA A 638 -1.36 -38.44 16.79
CA ALA A 638 -1.65 -37.75 15.53
C ALA A 638 -2.11 -38.69 14.40
N LEU A 639 -1.47 -39.85 14.26
CA LEU A 639 -1.57 -40.72 13.08
C LEU A 639 -2.25 -42.06 13.38
N GLU A 640 -2.14 -42.59 14.60
CA GLU A 640 -2.80 -43.85 14.98
C GLU A 640 -4.18 -43.63 15.60
N GLY A 641 -4.43 -42.44 16.16
CA GLY A 641 -5.74 -41.92 16.52
C GLY A 641 -6.48 -42.67 17.64
N ARG A 642 -7.56 -42.06 18.13
CA ARG A 642 -8.57 -42.72 18.95
C ARG A 642 -9.86 -42.79 18.13
N GLU A 643 -10.27 -43.99 17.72
CA GLU A 643 -11.57 -44.19 17.04
C GLU A 643 -12.76 -44.02 18.02
N GLU A 644 -12.48 -43.90 19.32
CA GLU A 644 -13.48 -43.89 20.40
C GLU A 644 -14.33 -42.61 20.45
N GLU A 645 -13.76 -41.42 20.22
CA GLU A 645 -14.54 -40.15 20.26
C GLU A 645 -15.60 -40.05 19.13
N GLU A 646 -15.41 -40.73 17.99
CA GLU A 646 -16.43 -40.78 16.92
C GLU A 646 -17.56 -41.77 17.21
N ASN A 647 -17.29 -42.82 18.00
CA ASN A 647 -18.31 -43.80 18.38
C ASN A 647 -19.17 -43.32 19.55
N GLU A 648 -18.59 -42.66 20.57
CA GLU A 648 -19.36 -42.19 21.74
C GLU A 648 -20.35 -41.06 21.41
N ARG A 649 -20.08 -40.23 20.38
CA ARG A 649 -21.00 -39.16 19.95
C ARG A 649 -22.00 -39.60 18.88
N GLY A 650 -21.86 -40.80 18.33
CA GLY A 650 -22.67 -41.29 17.20
C GLY A 650 -23.98 -42.01 17.56
N GLU A 651 -24.11 -42.54 18.78
CA GLU A 651 -25.24 -43.43 19.15
C GLU A 651 -26.37 -42.77 19.96
N MET A 652 -26.30 -41.47 20.26
CA MET A 652 -27.43 -40.73 20.85
C MET A 652 -28.20 -39.91 19.81
N GLY A 653 -28.49 -40.52 18.66
CA GLY A 653 -29.60 -40.06 17.83
C GLY A 653 -30.89 -40.15 18.64
N GLU A 654 -31.61 -39.03 18.78
CA GLU A 654 -32.87 -39.01 19.53
C GLU A 654 -33.77 -40.15 19.04
N THR A 655 -34.15 -41.03 19.97
CA THR A 655 -35.17 -42.03 19.69
C THR A 655 -36.50 -41.28 19.59
N GLY A 656 -36.81 -40.82 18.37
CA GLY A 656 -37.96 -39.98 18.08
C GLY A 656 -39.23 -40.53 18.73
N GLU A 657 -40.04 -39.63 19.30
CA GLU A 657 -41.17 -40.01 20.14
C GLU A 657 -42.00 -41.12 19.50
N THR A 658 -42.20 -42.22 20.25
CA THR A 658 -43.01 -43.34 19.79
C THR A 658 -44.47 -42.89 19.77
N GLY A 659 -44.92 -42.41 18.60
CA GLY A 659 -46.25 -41.83 18.41
C GLY A 659 -47.38 -42.74 18.91
N GLU A 660 -48.41 -42.15 19.51
CA GLU A 660 -49.49 -42.88 20.17
C GLU A 660 -50.14 -43.93 19.26
N THR A 661 -50.33 -45.13 19.80
CA THR A 661 -50.92 -46.27 19.07
C THR A 661 -52.42 -46.07 18.83
N GLY A 662 -52.75 -45.39 17.73
CA GLY A 662 -54.13 -45.24 17.24
C GLY A 662 -54.82 -46.57 16.94
N LYS A 663 -56.12 -46.65 17.24
CA LYS A 663 -56.90 -47.90 17.17
C LYS A 663 -57.00 -48.48 15.75
N ALA A 664 -56.95 -49.80 15.67
CA ALA A 664 -56.97 -50.60 14.44
C ALA A 664 -58.03 -50.16 13.41
N GLY A 665 -57.56 -49.50 12.35
CA GLY A 665 -58.25 -49.29 11.08
C GLY A 665 -57.83 -50.32 10.03
N LYS A 666 -58.62 -50.48 8.97
CA LYS A 666 -58.37 -51.47 7.91
C LYS A 666 -57.08 -51.17 7.14
N ALA A 667 -56.45 -52.23 6.63
CA ALA A 667 -55.23 -52.20 5.82
C ALA A 667 -55.31 -51.13 4.70
N GLY A 668 -54.48 -50.09 4.87
CA GLY A 668 -54.07 -49.16 3.83
C GLY A 668 -52.65 -49.49 3.37
N GLU A 669 -52.24 -48.91 2.24
CA GLU A 669 -51.07 -49.33 1.48
C GLU A 669 -49.73 -49.05 2.19
N THR A 670 -48.72 -49.87 1.86
CA THR A 670 -47.34 -49.71 2.31
C THR A 670 -46.83 -48.33 1.92
N GLY A 671 -46.55 -47.47 2.91
CA GLY A 671 -45.86 -46.21 2.68
C GLY A 671 -44.45 -46.44 2.15
N GLU A 672 -43.99 -45.54 1.28
CA GLU A 672 -42.67 -45.63 0.65
C GLU A 672 -41.55 -45.60 1.70
N THR A 673 -40.52 -46.43 1.46
CA THR A 673 -39.29 -46.41 2.25
C THR A 673 -38.65 -45.04 2.08
N GLY A 674 -38.58 -44.24 3.16
CA GLY A 674 -38.00 -42.90 3.12
C GLY A 674 -36.58 -42.91 2.54
N GLU A 675 -36.25 -41.89 1.74
CA GLU A 675 -34.94 -41.80 1.10
C GLU A 675 -33.82 -41.93 2.12
N VAL A 676 -32.90 -42.85 1.87
CA VAL A 676 -31.63 -42.92 2.60
C VAL A 676 -30.84 -41.69 2.20
N GLY A 677 -30.97 -40.64 3.03
CA GLY A 677 -30.33 -39.35 2.81
C GLY A 677 -28.86 -39.54 2.47
N HIS A 678 -28.49 -39.22 1.24
CA HIS A 678 -27.11 -39.01 0.87
C HIS A 678 -26.65 -37.72 1.56
N GLY A 679 -26.35 -37.84 2.85
CA GLY A 679 -25.71 -36.79 3.60
C GLY A 679 -24.33 -36.59 2.99
N ASP A 680 -24.21 -35.55 2.17
CA ASP A 680 -22.92 -35.02 1.73
C ASP A 680 -22.10 -34.74 2.98
N LYS A 681 -21.17 -35.66 3.28
CA LYS A 681 -20.27 -35.52 4.42
C LYS A 681 -19.34 -34.37 4.09
N THR A 682 -19.69 -33.18 4.58
CA THR A 682 -18.86 -32.00 4.53
C THR A 682 -17.44 -32.38 4.98
N PRO A 683 -16.40 -31.91 4.27
CA PRO A 683 -15.02 -32.24 4.63
C PRO A 683 -14.76 -31.87 6.09
N LYS A 684 -14.17 -32.79 6.87
CA LYS A 684 -13.93 -32.56 8.29
C LYS A 684 -12.73 -31.63 8.44
N THR A 685 -12.93 -30.46 9.04
CA THR A 685 -11.84 -29.60 9.52
C THR A 685 -11.23 -30.22 10.77
N LEU A 686 -9.90 -30.20 10.89
CA LEU A 686 -9.20 -30.66 12.08
C LEU A 686 -9.56 -29.77 13.29
N THR A 687 -9.75 -30.38 14.46
CA THR A 687 -9.87 -29.60 15.71
C THR A 687 -8.51 -28.99 16.08
N THR A 688 -8.49 -27.91 16.87
CA THR A 688 -7.24 -27.28 17.34
C THR A 688 -6.31 -28.29 18.03
N ARG A 689 -6.88 -29.23 18.79
CA ARG A 689 -6.14 -30.34 19.42
C ARG A 689 -5.51 -31.27 18.38
N GLN A 690 -6.26 -31.70 17.36
CA GLN A 690 -5.74 -32.52 16.26
C GLN A 690 -4.65 -31.78 15.47
N ARG A 691 -4.79 -30.46 15.24
CA ARG A 691 -3.75 -29.60 14.65
C ARG A 691 -2.49 -29.58 15.52
N CYS A 692 -2.60 -29.44 16.84
CA CYS A 692 -1.46 -29.50 17.76
C CYS A 692 -0.75 -30.87 17.78
N ASP A 693 -1.50 -31.97 17.85
CA ASP A 693 -0.91 -33.31 17.86
C ASP A 693 -0.21 -33.60 16.52
N LEU A 694 -0.83 -33.23 15.39
CA LEU A 694 -0.25 -33.40 14.06
C LEU A 694 0.99 -32.52 13.83
N LEU A 695 0.97 -31.25 14.26
CA LEU A 695 2.14 -30.37 14.21
C LEU A 695 3.29 -30.87 15.09
N ALA A 696 3.01 -31.48 16.25
CA ALA A 696 4.04 -32.13 17.05
C ALA A 696 4.64 -33.33 16.30
N ALA A 697 3.80 -34.22 15.77
CA ALA A 697 4.24 -35.38 14.99
C ALA A 697 5.13 -34.98 13.79
N THR A 698 4.71 -34.02 12.96
CA THR A 698 5.53 -33.53 11.84
C THR A 698 6.85 -32.94 12.33
N THR A 699 6.84 -32.23 13.46
CA THR A 699 8.05 -31.62 14.03
C THR A 699 9.07 -32.67 14.48
N TRP A 700 8.63 -33.80 15.06
CA TRP A 700 9.50 -34.93 15.38
C TRP A 700 10.10 -35.57 14.11
N ALA A 701 9.29 -35.79 13.06
CA ALA A 701 9.83 -36.25 11.78
C ALA A 701 10.88 -35.28 11.21
N ILE A 702 10.55 -33.99 11.08
CA ILE A 702 11.43 -32.99 10.44
C ILE A 702 12.80 -32.91 11.11
N HIS A 703 12.86 -32.95 12.44
CA HIS A 703 14.08 -32.69 13.21
C HIS A 703 14.78 -33.91 13.79
N SER A 704 14.16 -35.10 13.77
CA SER A 704 14.76 -36.32 14.36
C SER A 704 14.61 -37.59 13.52
N SER A 705 14.25 -37.49 12.24
CA SER A 705 14.07 -38.65 11.36
C SER A 705 15.25 -39.65 11.40
N PRO A 706 16.54 -39.24 11.27
CA PRO A 706 17.65 -40.19 11.36
C PRO A 706 17.74 -40.90 12.71
N ALA A 707 17.64 -40.18 13.83
CA ALA A 707 17.71 -40.78 15.16
C ALA A 707 16.51 -41.68 15.49
N LEU A 708 15.32 -41.38 14.94
CA LEU A 708 14.15 -42.26 15.06
C LEU A 708 14.29 -43.53 14.22
N LEU A 709 14.88 -43.43 13.02
CA LEU A 709 15.13 -44.59 12.17
C LEU A 709 16.20 -45.51 12.78
N ASP A 710 17.33 -44.95 13.26
CA ASP A 710 18.35 -45.68 14.05
C ASP A 710 17.70 -46.44 15.24
N ALA A 711 16.79 -45.78 15.96
CA ALA A 711 16.10 -46.38 17.10
C ALA A 711 15.13 -47.50 16.69
N ALA A 712 14.43 -47.34 15.56
CA ALA A 712 13.50 -48.35 15.04
C ALA A 712 14.19 -49.70 14.77
N ASP A 713 15.39 -49.67 14.19
CA ASP A 713 16.19 -50.87 13.92
C ASP A 713 16.62 -51.59 15.20
N MET A 714 17.06 -50.83 16.21
CA MET A 714 17.49 -51.35 17.51
C MET A 714 16.38 -52.15 18.21
N TYR A 715 15.12 -51.72 18.07
CA TYR A 715 13.94 -52.41 18.61
C TYR A 715 13.50 -53.61 17.78
N ASP A 716 13.68 -53.59 16.45
CA ASP A 716 13.33 -54.73 15.60
C ASP A 716 14.27 -55.93 15.83
N VAL A 717 15.58 -55.66 15.98
CA VAL A 717 16.60 -56.70 16.24
C VAL A 717 16.45 -57.33 17.63
N SER A 718 15.96 -56.59 18.63
CA SER A 718 15.79 -57.06 20.02
C SER A 718 14.67 -58.11 20.14
N PRO A 719 14.99 -59.43 20.28
CA PRO A 719 13.99 -60.47 20.19
C PRO A 719 13.37 -60.74 21.56
N ALA A 720 12.41 -59.90 21.96
CA ALA A 720 11.54 -60.07 23.12
C ALA A 720 12.21 -60.72 24.35
N LEU A 721 13.33 -60.12 24.81
CA LEU A 721 14.11 -60.58 25.96
C LEU A 721 13.36 -60.32 27.28
N GLY A 722 12.29 -61.08 27.49
CA GLY A 722 11.52 -61.01 28.73
C GLY A 722 10.06 -61.40 28.55
N SER A 723 9.78 -62.70 28.61
CA SER A 723 8.56 -63.19 29.28
C SER A 723 8.63 -62.97 30.81
N GLY A 724 9.24 -61.86 31.23
CA GLY A 724 9.39 -61.46 32.63
C GLY A 724 8.06 -60.91 33.10
N SER A 725 7.41 -61.60 34.03
CA SER A 725 6.07 -61.28 34.52
C SER A 725 6.00 -60.04 35.44
N GLY A 726 6.79 -59.02 35.14
CA GLY A 726 6.74 -57.71 35.80
C GLY A 726 5.88 -56.77 34.98
N GLU A 727 4.85 -56.18 35.61
CA GLU A 727 3.89 -55.28 34.98
C GLU A 727 4.50 -53.89 34.66
N ASP A 728 5.50 -53.81 33.78
CA ASP A 728 5.93 -52.52 33.25
C ASP A 728 4.92 -52.02 32.20
N LYS A 729 3.81 -51.46 32.72
CA LYS A 729 2.70 -50.88 31.96
C LYS A 729 3.07 -49.61 31.19
N THR A 730 4.37 -49.27 31.11
CA THR A 730 4.88 -48.17 30.29
C THR A 730 5.19 -48.57 28.85
N ALA A 731 5.09 -49.86 28.50
CA ALA A 731 5.17 -50.33 27.12
C ALA A 731 4.19 -49.55 26.22
N LEU A 732 4.75 -48.91 25.18
CA LEU A 732 4.02 -48.05 24.24
C LEU A 732 3.17 -48.91 23.30
N ASP A 733 2.00 -49.30 23.80
CA ASP A 733 1.03 -50.17 23.14
C ASP A 733 0.67 -49.62 21.74
N PRO A 734 0.80 -50.39 20.65
CA PRO A 734 0.46 -49.92 19.31
C PRO A 734 -1.00 -49.45 19.24
N GLY A 735 -1.21 -48.23 18.75
CA GLY A 735 -2.52 -47.60 18.64
C GLY A 735 -3.45 -48.38 17.70
N PRO A 736 -4.77 -48.15 17.80
CA PRO A 736 -5.78 -49.01 17.19
C PRO A 736 -5.62 -49.13 15.67
N ARG A 737 -5.32 -48.03 14.96
CA ARG A 737 -5.14 -48.05 13.50
C ARG A 737 -3.89 -48.82 13.05
N PHE A 738 -2.80 -48.76 13.81
CA PHE A 738 -1.59 -49.55 13.49
C PHE A 738 -1.83 -51.03 13.79
N ARG A 739 -2.40 -51.36 14.96
CA ARG A 739 -2.78 -52.72 15.35
C ARG A 739 -3.78 -53.37 14.38
N ALA A 740 -4.72 -52.59 13.84
CA ALA A 740 -5.68 -53.07 12.84
C ALA A 740 -5.01 -53.46 11.50
N ARG A 741 -3.88 -52.84 11.14
CA ARG A 741 -3.09 -53.20 9.94
C ARG A 741 -2.04 -54.26 10.21
N VAL A 742 -1.49 -54.32 11.42
CA VAL A 742 -0.44 -55.26 11.84
C VAL A 742 -0.91 -55.96 13.13
N PRO A 743 -1.62 -57.10 13.02
CA PRO A 743 -2.21 -57.78 14.19
C PRO A 743 -1.18 -58.24 15.24
N ASP A 744 0.05 -58.54 14.81
CA ASP A 744 1.18 -58.93 15.66
C ASP A 744 2.12 -57.75 16.00
N ALA A 745 1.61 -56.51 15.97
CA ALA A 745 2.40 -55.30 16.22
C ALA A 745 3.11 -55.34 17.59
N ARG A 746 4.43 -55.12 17.57
CA ARG A 746 5.22 -54.89 18.79
C ARG A 746 4.95 -53.49 19.35
N ALA A 747 5.04 -53.36 20.67
CA ALA A 747 5.07 -52.07 21.35
C ALA A 747 6.37 -51.30 21.03
N GLY A 748 6.30 -49.98 21.06
CA GLY A 748 7.44 -49.08 20.77
C GLY A 748 7.58 -48.69 19.29
N LEU A 749 8.80 -48.32 18.91
CA LEU A 749 9.17 -47.85 17.57
C LEU A 749 9.77 -49.01 16.77
N THR A 750 9.28 -49.25 15.56
CA THR A 750 9.76 -50.31 14.64
C THR A 750 9.78 -49.80 13.21
N THR A 751 10.55 -50.41 12.32
CA THR A 751 10.59 -50.05 10.89
C THR A 751 9.21 -50.17 10.23
N ALA A 752 8.39 -51.13 10.67
CA ALA A 752 7.00 -51.27 10.24
C ALA A 752 6.10 -50.12 10.71
N ARG A 753 6.28 -49.64 11.95
CA ARG A 753 5.52 -48.49 12.51
C ARG A 753 5.94 -47.17 11.85
N TRP A 754 7.24 -47.02 11.58
CA TRP A 754 7.81 -45.91 10.81
C TRP A 754 7.21 -45.82 9.40
N ALA A 755 7.23 -46.91 8.64
CA ALA A 755 6.65 -46.96 7.30
C ALA A 755 5.13 -46.70 7.31
N PHE A 756 4.42 -47.15 8.35
CA PHE A 756 3.01 -46.81 8.57
C PHE A 756 2.80 -45.30 8.75
N TRP A 757 3.56 -44.62 9.62
CA TRP A 757 3.43 -43.17 9.82
C TRP A 757 3.71 -42.36 8.56
N LYS A 758 4.77 -42.72 7.82
CA LYS A 758 5.08 -42.12 6.51
C LYS A 758 3.89 -42.25 5.54
N THR A 759 3.27 -43.44 5.49
CA THR A 759 2.09 -43.71 4.66
C THR A 759 0.88 -42.87 5.09
N GLU A 760 0.67 -42.67 6.40
CA GLU A 760 -0.42 -41.83 6.92
C GLU A 760 -0.19 -40.34 6.64
N PHE A 761 1.04 -39.82 6.76
CA PHE A 761 1.38 -38.46 6.33
C PHE A 761 1.14 -38.28 4.82
N GLN A 762 1.59 -39.21 3.98
CA GLN A 762 1.29 -39.19 2.55
C GLN A 762 -0.22 -39.26 2.27
N ALA A 763 -0.99 -40.04 3.04
CA ALA A 763 -2.44 -40.10 2.91
C ALA A 763 -3.12 -38.76 3.28
N LEU A 764 -2.63 -38.05 4.30
CA LEU A 764 -3.13 -36.72 4.68
C LEU A 764 -2.93 -35.68 3.57
N LEU A 765 -1.78 -35.68 2.88
CA LEU A 765 -1.51 -34.76 1.76
C LEU A 765 -2.47 -34.95 0.58
N HIS A 766 -2.87 -36.19 0.31
CA HIS A 766 -3.71 -36.55 -0.84
C HIS A 766 -5.20 -36.69 -0.51
N SER A 767 -5.61 -36.54 0.77
CA SER A 767 -6.99 -36.76 1.19
C SER A 767 -7.88 -35.54 0.91
N PRO A 768 -8.88 -35.62 0.01
CA PRO A 768 -9.84 -34.54 -0.19
C PRO A 768 -10.89 -34.45 0.95
N LYS A 769 -10.84 -35.35 1.93
CA LYS A 769 -11.86 -35.47 3.00
C LYS A 769 -11.53 -34.69 4.27
N VAL A 770 -10.28 -34.28 4.43
CA VAL A 770 -9.79 -33.55 5.62
C VAL A 770 -9.38 -32.16 5.18
N ILE A 771 -9.99 -31.12 5.75
CA ILE A 771 -9.51 -29.75 5.56
C ILE A 771 -8.32 -29.57 6.49
N VAL A 772 -7.14 -29.69 5.90
CA VAL A 772 -5.85 -29.38 6.51
C VAL A 772 -5.49 -27.94 6.14
N THR A 773 -5.19 -27.12 7.14
CA THR A 773 -4.69 -25.75 6.97
C THR A 773 -3.32 -25.76 6.28
N ASP A 774 -2.98 -24.70 5.55
CA ASP A 774 -1.80 -24.72 4.68
C ASP A 774 -0.48 -24.87 5.45
N ASP A 775 -0.38 -24.33 6.67
CA ASP A 775 0.76 -24.51 7.58
C ASP A 775 0.99 -25.96 8.00
N VAL A 776 -0.10 -26.71 8.20
CA VAL A 776 -0.06 -28.14 8.54
C VAL A 776 0.25 -28.96 7.29
N ARG A 777 -0.31 -28.59 6.14
CA ARG A 777 -0.05 -29.24 4.84
C ARG A 777 1.43 -29.14 4.47
N GLU A 778 2.01 -27.96 4.61
CA GLU A 778 3.45 -27.71 4.41
C GLU A 778 4.30 -28.53 5.39
N ALA A 779 3.95 -28.51 6.69
CA ALA A 779 4.67 -29.28 7.70
C ALA A 779 4.61 -30.80 7.45
N VAL A 780 3.48 -31.32 6.97
CA VAL A 780 3.34 -32.75 6.60
C VAL A 780 4.17 -33.07 5.35
N ALA A 781 4.20 -32.19 4.34
CA ALA A 781 5.03 -32.39 3.15
C ALA A 781 6.52 -32.45 3.49
N LEU A 782 7.00 -31.50 4.29
CA LEU A 782 8.39 -31.46 4.75
C LEU A 782 8.72 -32.64 5.69
N ALA A 783 7.75 -33.15 6.46
CA ALA A 783 7.92 -34.36 7.25
C ALA A 783 8.14 -35.60 6.36
N VAL A 784 7.33 -35.80 5.31
CA VAL A 784 7.51 -36.91 4.36
C VAL A 784 8.87 -36.84 3.67
N GLU A 785 9.27 -35.66 3.18
CA GLU A 785 10.58 -35.43 2.55
C GLU A 785 11.73 -35.79 3.51
N ARG A 786 11.64 -35.40 4.78
CA ARG A 786 12.67 -35.69 5.79
C ARG A 786 12.73 -37.16 6.18
N MET A 787 11.59 -37.85 6.19
CA MET A 787 11.56 -39.30 6.40
C MET A 787 12.17 -40.05 5.21
N GLU A 788 11.91 -39.58 3.97
CA GLU A 788 12.52 -40.13 2.74
C GLU A 788 14.03 -39.91 2.69
N LEU A 789 14.50 -38.71 3.07
CA LEU A 789 15.92 -38.42 3.14
C LEU A 789 16.64 -39.29 4.17
N ALA A 790 16.05 -39.50 5.36
CA ALA A 790 16.65 -40.35 6.39
C ALA A 790 16.72 -41.84 5.97
N GLU A 791 15.72 -42.34 5.26
CA GLU A 791 15.75 -43.68 4.65
C GLU A 791 16.85 -43.81 3.60
N ALA A 792 17.05 -42.78 2.77
CA ALA A 792 18.11 -42.74 1.76
C ALA A 792 19.51 -42.66 2.38
N GLU A 793 19.73 -41.75 3.34
CA GLU A 793 21.00 -41.63 4.08
C GLU A 793 21.37 -42.92 4.81
N LYS A 794 20.38 -43.65 5.33
CA LYS A 794 20.61 -44.96 5.95
C LYS A 794 21.00 -46.01 4.91
N ALA A 795 20.30 -46.08 3.78
CA ALA A 795 20.62 -47.02 2.70
C ALA A 795 22.02 -46.79 2.12
N GLU A 796 22.46 -45.53 2.01
CA GLU A 796 23.84 -45.17 1.60
C GLU A 796 24.88 -45.66 2.63
N LYS A 797 24.62 -45.47 3.93
CA LYS A 797 25.50 -46.01 5.00
C LYS A 797 25.54 -47.54 5.03
N GLU A 798 24.43 -48.22 4.74
CA GLU A 798 24.39 -49.69 4.65
C GLU A 798 25.18 -50.22 3.44
N ASP A 799 25.09 -49.53 2.29
CA ASP A 799 25.84 -49.83 1.06
C ASP A 799 27.35 -49.57 1.25
N ASP A 800 27.75 -48.48 1.91
CA ASP A 800 29.15 -48.19 2.23
C ASP A 800 29.73 -49.14 3.28
N ASN A 801 28.98 -49.49 4.34
CA ASN A 801 29.38 -50.53 5.29
C ASN A 801 29.55 -51.89 4.59
N PHE A 802 28.70 -52.21 3.61
CA PHE A 802 28.81 -53.43 2.81
C PHE A 802 30.06 -53.41 1.91
N ARG A 803 30.39 -52.27 1.28
CA ARG A 803 31.63 -52.09 0.50
C ARG A 803 32.88 -52.19 1.36
N GLU A 804 32.88 -51.61 2.56
CA GLU A 804 34.01 -51.72 3.49
C GLU A 804 34.21 -53.18 3.90
N TRP A 805 33.14 -53.88 4.24
CA TRP A 805 33.18 -55.32 4.53
C TRP A 805 33.63 -56.18 3.34
N GLU A 806 33.18 -55.88 2.11
CA GLU A 806 33.62 -56.57 0.90
C GLU A 806 35.12 -56.35 0.65
N ALA A 807 35.62 -55.13 0.84
CA ALA A 807 37.05 -54.80 0.74
C ALA A 807 37.90 -55.47 1.85
N GLU A 808 37.41 -55.56 3.08
CA GLU A 808 38.06 -56.34 4.15
C GLU A 808 38.13 -57.84 3.80
N MET A 809 37.07 -58.39 3.21
CA MET A 809 37.01 -59.79 2.77
C MET A 809 37.92 -60.07 1.57
N GLU A 810 38.07 -59.14 0.62
CA GLU A 810 39.05 -59.26 -0.47
C GLU A 810 40.50 -59.23 0.07
N LEU A 811 40.81 -58.30 0.99
CA LEU A 811 42.14 -58.23 1.63
C LEU A 811 42.47 -59.48 2.46
N ALA A 812 41.49 -60.06 3.14
CA ALA A 812 41.65 -61.31 3.88
C ALA A 812 41.83 -62.55 2.97
N GLY A 813 41.55 -62.44 1.66
CA GLY A 813 41.60 -63.54 0.70
C GLY A 813 42.97 -63.84 0.10
N ASP A 814 43.91 -62.89 0.09
CA ASP A 814 45.17 -62.97 -0.69
C ASP A 814 46.37 -63.55 0.11
N ASP A 815 46.30 -63.59 1.44
CA ASP A 815 47.31 -64.27 2.29
C ASP A 815 47.25 -65.82 2.20
N GLY A 816 46.33 -66.35 1.38
CA GLY A 816 45.92 -67.75 1.34
C GLY A 816 46.59 -68.65 0.30
N GLY A 817 47.92 -68.59 0.09
CA GLY A 817 48.60 -69.71 -0.60
C GLY A 817 49.87 -69.45 -1.40
N SER A 818 50.98 -69.14 -0.71
CA SER A 818 52.29 -69.64 -1.16
C SER A 818 53.04 -70.34 -0.02
N ASP A 819 52.36 -71.32 0.59
CA ASP A 819 53.05 -72.41 1.29
C ASP A 819 53.82 -73.23 0.25
N ASP A 820 55.02 -72.73 -0.04
CA ASP A 820 56.14 -73.43 -0.67
C ASP A 820 56.47 -74.65 0.21
N TYR A 821 55.70 -75.72 0.02
CA TYR A 821 56.05 -77.06 0.47
C TYR A 821 57.30 -77.50 -0.27
N GLY A 822 58.45 -77.04 0.24
CA GLY A 822 59.77 -77.40 -0.24
C GLY A 822 59.91 -78.92 -0.32
N ASP A 823 60.18 -79.39 -1.54
CA ASP A 823 60.54 -80.78 -1.85
C ASP A 823 61.96 -81.07 -1.35
N ASP A 824 62.12 -81.14 -0.02
CA ASP A 824 63.32 -81.66 0.62
C ASP A 824 63.36 -83.18 0.48
N SER A 825 63.86 -83.64 -0.67
CA SER A 825 64.16 -85.05 -0.95
C SER A 825 65.59 -85.28 -1.47
N ASP A 826 66.59 -85.08 -0.59
CA ASP A 826 67.87 -85.86 -0.56
C ASP A 826 68.65 -85.70 0.78
#